data_AF-A0A7Y4EZF2-F1
#
_entry.id   AF-A0A7Y4EZF2-F1
#
_cell.length_a   1.000
_cell.length_b   1.000
_cell.length_c   1.000
_cell.angle_alpha   90.00
_cell.angle_beta   90.00
_cell.angle_gamma   90.00
#
_symmetry.space_group_name_H-M   'P 1'
#
loop_
_entity.id
_entity.type
_entity.pdbx_description
1 polymer ?
#
loop_
_entity_poly.entity_id
_entity_poly.type
_entity_poly.pdbx_seq_one_letter_code
_entity_poly.pdbx_strand_id
1 'polypeptide(L)'
;MAKEFLIELGTEELPPTQLRTLAEAFAANFEAELKGAELAHEGVKWFAAPRRLALKVAALADSQSDKVVEKRGPAVSAAFDAEGNPTKAAQGWARGCGITVDQAERMVTDKGEWLLFKQEVKGQPTSEIVVELAAKALANLPIAKPMRWGNKATQFIRPVKTLTMLMGSDLIEGEILGVASDRTIRGHRFMGEQEFTIDSAEQYPAILEERGKVMADYEARKAIILADAQKAAAAVGGIADLEDDLVEEVTSLVEWPVVLTAKFEEEFLKVPSEALVYTMKGDQKYFPVYDENKKLLPNFIFVSNIESKEPRYVIEGNEKVVRPRLADAEFFFNTDRKRPLIDRLPELEQAIFQKQLGTIKDKTDRITELAGYIAEQIGADVEKSKRAGLLAKCDLMTSMVFEFTDTQGVMGMHYARHDGEAEEVAVALNEQYMPRFAGDELPSNGVSTAVAMADKLDTIVGIFGIGQAPKGSDPFALRRASLGVLRIIVEYGYNLDLVDLVAKAKSLFGDRLTNDNVEQDVIEFMLGRFRAWYQDEGFSVDIIQAVLARRPTKPADFDQRVKAVSHFRELEAAESLAAANKRVGNILAKFDGELAADIDLALLHEDAEKALAESVEVMTEALEPAFATGNYQEALSKLADLREPVDAFFDNVMVMADDEALKKNRLTLLNNLRNLFLQIADISLLQK
;
A
#
# COMPACT_ATOMS: atom_id res chain seq x y z
N MET A 1 35.18 -21.13 -15.97
CA MET A 1 34.71 -20.21 -17.02
C MET A 1 33.27 -19.87 -16.69
N ALA A 2 32.82 -18.63 -16.82
CA ALA A 2 31.42 -18.32 -16.54
C ALA A 2 30.51 -18.94 -17.63
N LYS A 3 29.39 -19.56 -17.24
CA LYS A 3 28.43 -20.22 -18.16
C LYS A 3 27.01 -19.71 -17.91
N GLU A 4 26.11 -19.86 -18.88
CA GLU A 4 24.69 -19.63 -18.64
C GLU A 4 24.10 -20.77 -17.82
N PHE A 5 23.35 -20.45 -16.77
CA PHE A 5 22.57 -21.45 -16.04
C PHE A 5 21.09 -21.30 -16.36
N LEU A 6 20.41 -22.41 -16.65
CA LEU A 6 18.98 -22.49 -16.86
C LEU A 6 18.37 -23.38 -15.78
N ILE A 7 17.29 -22.94 -15.17
CA ILE A 7 16.35 -23.78 -14.45
C ILE A 7 14.93 -23.56 -14.97
N GLU A 8 14.24 -24.63 -15.38
CA GLU A 8 12.82 -24.61 -15.75
C GLU A 8 12.05 -25.63 -14.91
N LEU A 9 10.93 -25.17 -14.33
CA LEU A 9 9.91 -26.01 -13.74
C LEU A 9 8.69 -26.02 -14.66
N GLY A 10 8.44 -27.16 -15.30
CA GLY A 10 7.22 -27.40 -16.05
C GLY A 10 6.13 -27.92 -15.12
N THR A 11 4.97 -27.28 -15.12
CA THR A 11 3.88 -27.53 -14.17
C THR A 11 2.55 -27.80 -14.89
N GLU A 12 1.52 -28.16 -14.13
CA GLU A 12 0.14 -27.87 -14.57
C GLU A 12 -0.16 -26.36 -14.49
N GLU A 13 -1.32 -25.94 -15.00
CA GLU A 13 -1.73 -24.53 -15.07
C GLU A 13 -1.70 -23.81 -13.72
N LEU A 14 -0.76 -22.88 -13.61
CA LEU A 14 -0.56 -21.96 -12.51
C LEU A 14 -1.69 -20.94 -12.45
N PRO A 15 -2.10 -20.46 -11.26
CA PRO A 15 -3.11 -19.42 -11.15
C PRO A 15 -2.67 -18.14 -11.88
N PRO A 16 -3.48 -17.62 -12.83
CA PRO A 16 -3.05 -16.53 -13.70
C PRO A 16 -2.75 -15.24 -12.92
N THR A 17 -3.56 -14.93 -11.90
CA THR A 17 -3.38 -13.75 -11.05
C THR A 17 -2.14 -13.78 -10.15
N GLN A 18 -1.43 -14.92 -10.05
CA GLN A 18 -0.22 -15.06 -9.25
C GLN A 18 1.04 -15.33 -10.08
N LEU A 19 0.90 -15.61 -11.39
CA LEU A 19 2.00 -16.13 -12.20
C LEU A 19 3.21 -15.19 -12.23
N ARG A 20 2.98 -13.90 -12.52
CA ARG A 20 4.03 -12.88 -12.55
C ARG A 20 4.72 -12.74 -11.19
N THR A 21 3.95 -12.57 -10.12
CA THR A 21 4.47 -12.46 -8.75
C THR A 21 5.32 -13.67 -8.36
N LEU A 22 4.90 -14.89 -8.73
CA LEU A 22 5.67 -16.10 -8.45
C LEU A 22 6.97 -16.15 -9.25
N ALA A 23 6.97 -15.71 -10.51
CA ALA A 23 8.16 -15.67 -11.35
C ALA A 23 9.19 -14.63 -10.86
N GLU A 24 8.72 -13.42 -10.54
CA GLU A 24 9.56 -12.35 -9.99
C GLU A 24 10.12 -12.74 -8.61
N ALA A 25 9.28 -13.32 -7.73
CA ALA A 25 9.73 -13.82 -6.43
C ALA A 25 10.74 -14.96 -6.58
N PHE A 26 10.57 -15.88 -7.55
CA PHE A 26 11.54 -16.94 -7.79
C PHE A 26 12.90 -16.35 -8.19
N ALA A 27 12.92 -15.37 -9.08
CA ALA A 27 14.15 -14.69 -9.50
C ALA A 27 14.84 -13.98 -8.32
N ALA A 28 14.09 -13.16 -7.57
CA ALA A 28 14.63 -12.42 -6.43
C ALA A 28 15.16 -13.35 -5.33
N ASN A 29 14.42 -14.42 -5.02
CA ASN A 29 14.86 -15.41 -4.05
C ASN A 29 16.12 -16.14 -4.53
N PHE A 30 16.18 -16.53 -5.80
CA PHE A 30 17.34 -17.24 -6.33
C PHE A 30 18.57 -16.35 -6.41
N GLU A 31 18.42 -15.08 -6.79
CA GLU A 31 19.50 -14.08 -6.76
C GLU A 31 20.01 -13.86 -5.32
N ALA A 32 19.13 -13.82 -4.32
CA ALA A 32 19.51 -13.75 -2.92
C ALA A 32 20.31 -14.99 -2.47
N GLU A 33 19.92 -16.19 -2.89
CA GLU A 33 20.64 -17.43 -2.61
C GLU A 33 22.03 -17.46 -3.30
N LEU A 34 22.14 -17.04 -4.56
CA LEU A 34 23.43 -16.91 -5.27
C LEU A 34 24.36 -15.91 -4.57
N LYS A 35 23.82 -14.77 -4.12
CA LYS A 35 24.57 -13.77 -3.35
C LYS A 35 25.02 -14.29 -2.00
N GLY A 36 24.15 -14.99 -1.28
CA GLY A 36 24.49 -15.64 0.00
C GLY A 36 25.57 -16.71 -0.16
N ALA A 37 25.58 -17.40 -1.31
CA ALA A 37 26.62 -18.33 -1.70
C ALA A 37 27.87 -17.67 -2.31
N GLU A 38 27.95 -16.34 -2.40
CA GLU A 38 29.09 -15.61 -2.99
C GLU A 38 29.43 -16.08 -4.43
N LEU A 39 28.43 -16.49 -5.21
CA LEU A 39 28.58 -16.89 -6.61
C LEU A 39 28.48 -15.68 -7.54
N ALA A 40 29.56 -15.38 -8.26
CA ALA A 40 29.57 -14.29 -9.24
C ALA A 40 28.69 -14.62 -10.45
N HIS A 41 27.92 -13.64 -10.91
CA HIS A 41 27.01 -13.72 -12.06
C HIS A 41 26.70 -12.31 -12.59
N GLU A 42 26.17 -12.21 -13.81
CA GLU A 42 25.84 -10.95 -14.50
C GLU A 42 24.33 -10.62 -14.51
N GLY A 43 23.53 -11.41 -13.77
CA GLY A 43 22.11 -11.15 -13.53
C GLY A 43 21.22 -12.37 -13.73
N VAL A 44 19.99 -12.28 -13.23
CA VAL A 44 18.96 -13.33 -13.32
C VAL A 44 17.78 -12.81 -14.15
N LYS A 45 17.50 -13.47 -15.28
CA LYS A 45 16.31 -13.20 -16.09
C LYS A 45 15.25 -14.27 -15.83
N TRP A 46 14.01 -13.85 -15.58
CA TRP A 46 12.89 -14.77 -15.39
C TRP A 46 12.04 -14.92 -16.64
N PHE A 47 11.36 -16.06 -16.71
CA PHE A 47 10.43 -16.43 -17.77
C PHE A 47 9.23 -17.15 -17.15
N ALA A 48 8.04 -16.94 -17.72
CA ALA A 48 6.81 -17.50 -17.20
C ALA A 48 5.74 -17.68 -18.28
N ALA A 49 5.04 -18.80 -18.21
CA ALA A 49 3.84 -19.07 -18.99
C ALA A 49 2.88 -19.91 -18.12
N PRO A 50 1.61 -20.11 -18.51
CA PRO A 50 0.62 -20.80 -17.69
C PRO A 50 1.10 -22.11 -17.06
N ARG A 51 2.02 -22.82 -17.71
CA ARG A 51 2.53 -24.14 -17.28
C ARG A 51 4.03 -24.16 -16.98
N ARG A 52 4.66 -23.00 -16.72
CA ARG A 52 6.10 -22.96 -16.42
C ARG A 52 6.54 -21.75 -15.60
N LEU A 53 7.58 -21.97 -14.79
CA LEU A 53 8.44 -20.94 -14.22
C LEU A 53 9.88 -21.28 -14.60
N ALA A 54 10.64 -20.31 -15.10
CA ALA A 54 12.05 -20.53 -15.43
C ALA A 54 12.92 -19.32 -15.14
N LEU A 55 14.19 -19.57 -14.86
CA LEU A 55 15.23 -18.56 -14.70
C LEU A 55 16.41 -18.87 -15.60
N LYS A 56 17.01 -17.83 -16.19
CA LYS A 56 18.31 -17.90 -16.84
C LYS A 56 19.27 -16.94 -16.15
N VAL A 57 20.41 -17.46 -15.71
CA VAL A 57 21.46 -16.67 -15.05
C VAL A 57 22.60 -16.48 -16.03
N ALA A 58 22.93 -15.21 -16.30
CA ALA A 58 24.02 -14.85 -17.18
C ALA A 58 25.36 -15.00 -16.46
N ALA A 59 26.34 -15.57 -17.16
CA ALA A 59 27.73 -15.67 -16.70
C ALA A 59 27.89 -16.16 -15.24
N LEU A 60 27.18 -17.22 -14.87
CA LEU A 60 27.32 -17.83 -13.55
C LEU A 60 28.70 -18.50 -13.42
N ALA A 61 29.42 -18.19 -12.35
CA ALA A 61 30.71 -18.79 -12.05
C ALA A 61 30.58 -20.31 -11.86
N ASP A 62 31.57 -21.07 -12.35
CA ASP A 62 31.63 -22.54 -12.20
C ASP A 62 31.88 -22.98 -10.74
N SER A 63 32.39 -22.09 -9.88
CA SER A 63 32.64 -22.35 -8.47
C SER A 63 32.62 -21.07 -7.65
N GLN A 64 32.44 -21.21 -6.34
CA GLN A 64 32.75 -20.14 -5.39
C GLN A 64 34.23 -19.80 -5.45
N SER A 65 34.59 -18.57 -5.07
CA SER A 65 35.99 -18.20 -4.87
C SER A 65 36.53 -18.82 -3.58
N ASP A 66 37.78 -19.25 -3.60
CA ASP A 66 38.49 -19.62 -2.38
C ASP A 66 38.53 -18.42 -1.44
N LYS A 67 38.27 -18.65 -0.15
CA LYS A 67 38.31 -17.60 0.85
C LYS A 67 39.10 -17.98 2.08
N VAL A 68 39.71 -16.97 2.68
CA VAL A 68 40.40 -17.12 3.96
C VAL A 68 39.42 -16.70 5.05
N VAL A 69 38.98 -17.66 5.85
CA VAL A 69 38.13 -17.41 7.01
C VAL A 69 39.01 -17.24 8.24
N GLU A 70 38.95 -16.05 8.83
CA GLU A 70 39.66 -15.72 10.06
C GLU A 70 38.88 -16.20 11.30
N LYS A 71 39.40 -17.21 11.97
CA LYS A 71 38.90 -17.67 13.27
C LYS A 71 39.75 -17.06 14.37
N ARG A 72 39.16 -16.18 15.18
CA ARG A 72 39.84 -15.56 16.31
C ARG A 72 39.75 -16.43 17.55
N GLY A 73 40.88 -16.65 18.20
CA GLY A 73 41.02 -17.35 19.47
C GLY A 73 41.05 -16.42 20.68
N PRO A 74 41.35 -16.96 21.87
CA PRO A 74 41.51 -16.17 23.08
C PRO A 74 42.68 -15.16 22.95
N ALA A 75 42.63 -14.10 23.75
CA ALA A 75 43.74 -13.14 23.85
C ALA A 75 45.02 -13.86 24.27
N VAL A 76 46.18 -13.46 23.73
CA VAL A 76 47.48 -14.08 24.05
C VAL A 76 47.74 -14.06 25.55
N SER A 77 47.34 -12.99 26.25
CA SER A 77 47.42 -12.88 27.71
C SER A 77 46.59 -13.91 28.48
N ALA A 78 45.59 -14.52 27.85
CA ALA A 78 44.76 -15.59 28.40
C ALA A 78 45.01 -16.95 27.73
N ALA A 79 45.80 -16.97 26.65
CA ALA A 79 46.10 -18.16 25.88
C ALA A 79 47.28 -18.96 26.45
N PHE A 80 48.15 -18.31 27.22
CA PHE A 80 49.32 -18.92 27.87
C PHE A 80 49.34 -18.61 29.38
N ASP A 81 49.78 -19.58 30.19
CA ASP A 81 49.98 -19.41 31.64
C ASP A 81 51.32 -18.71 31.97
N ALA A 82 51.59 -18.51 33.27
CA ALA A 82 52.78 -17.80 33.75
C ALA A 82 54.10 -18.53 33.38
N GLU A 83 54.04 -19.83 33.15
CA GLU A 83 55.14 -20.69 32.72
C GLU A 83 55.26 -20.77 31.18
N GLY A 84 54.37 -20.12 30.43
CA GLY A 84 54.37 -20.06 28.97
C GLY A 84 53.68 -21.25 28.28
N ASN A 85 52.96 -22.09 29.02
CA ASN A 85 52.24 -23.23 28.46
C ASN A 85 50.84 -22.84 27.98
N PRO A 86 50.34 -23.41 26.86
CA PRO A 86 48.98 -23.13 26.37
C PRO A 86 47.89 -23.52 27.38
N THR A 87 46.97 -22.59 27.65
CA THR A 87 45.83 -22.84 28.54
C THR A 87 44.81 -23.79 27.90
N LYS A 88 43.93 -24.39 28.72
CA LYS A 88 42.86 -25.29 28.21
C LYS A 88 41.94 -24.59 27.20
N ALA A 89 41.74 -23.28 27.33
CA ALA A 89 40.93 -22.49 26.40
C ALA A 89 41.62 -22.38 25.03
N ALA A 90 42.93 -22.09 24.99
CA ALA A 90 43.70 -22.06 23.76
C ALA A 90 43.76 -23.44 23.10
N GLN A 91 43.99 -24.51 23.88
CA GLN A 91 44.02 -25.89 23.38
C GLN A 91 42.67 -26.35 22.81
N GLY A 92 41.56 -25.99 23.47
CA GLY A 92 40.21 -26.32 23.00
C GLY A 92 39.84 -25.58 21.71
N TRP A 93 40.19 -24.30 21.63
CA TRP A 93 39.99 -23.49 20.42
C TRP A 93 40.83 -24.00 19.24
N ALA A 94 42.13 -24.26 19.46
CA ALA A 94 43.03 -24.79 18.42
C ALA A 94 42.54 -26.14 17.89
N ARG A 95 42.11 -27.05 18.79
CA ARG A 95 41.50 -28.34 18.41
C ARG A 95 40.23 -28.15 17.57
N GLY A 96 39.36 -27.19 17.92
CA GLY A 96 38.17 -26.85 17.14
C GLY A 96 38.47 -26.26 15.77
N CYS A 97 39.68 -25.71 15.58
CA CYS A 97 40.18 -25.23 14.30
C CYS A 97 40.98 -26.30 13.52
N GLY A 98 41.20 -27.48 14.09
CA GLY A 98 41.99 -28.56 13.48
C GLY A 98 43.51 -28.35 13.52
N ILE A 99 43.99 -27.42 14.35
CA ILE A 99 45.42 -27.08 14.49
C ILE A 99 45.91 -27.30 15.93
N THR A 100 47.23 -27.25 16.13
CA THR A 100 47.83 -27.10 17.46
C THR A 100 48.03 -25.62 17.82
N VAL A 101 48.17 -25.28 19.10
CA VAL A 101 48.24 -23.86 19.54
C VAL A 101 49.48 -23.15 18.99
N ASP A 102 50.58 -23.89 18.81
CA ASP A 102 51.83 -23.43 18.19
C ASP A 102 51.70 -23.11 16.69
N GLN A 103 50.65 -23.61 16.03
CA GLN A 103 50.34 -23.33 14.62
C GLN A 103 49.44 -22.09 14.46
N ALA A 104 49.01 -21.46 15.55
CA ALA A 104 48.17 -20.26 15.49
C ALA A 104 49.01 -18.99 15.22
N GLU A 105 48.51 -18.14 14.32
CA GLU A 105 49.04 -16.80 14.10
C GLU A 105 48.64 -15.87 15.25
N ARG A 106 49.23 -14.68 15.30
CA ARG A 106 48.87 -13.62 16.25
C ARG A 106 48.35 -12.40 15.53
N MET A 107 47.25 -11.85 16.04
CA MET A 107 46.65 -10.62 15.53
C MET A 107 46.75 -9.54 16.60
N VAL A 108 47.45 -8.44 16.29
CA VAL A 108 47.53 -7.26 17.15
C VAL A 108 46.40 -6.30 16.79
N THR A 109 45.63 -5.86 17.78
CA THR A 109 44.65 -4.76 17.63
C THR A 109 44.80 -3.79 18.79
N ASP A 110 44.15 -2.64 18.73
CA ASP A 110 44.23 -1.59 19.77
C ASP A 110 43.80 -2.07 21.18
N LYS A 111 43.13 -3.24 21.27
CA LYS A 111 42.66 -3.84 22.53
C LYS A 111 43.54 -5.00 23.04
N GLY A 112 44.68 -5.29 22.42
CA GLY A 112 45.58 -6.39 22.81
C GLY A 112 46.12 -7.26 21.65
N GLU A 113 46.60 -8.47 21.97
CA GLU A 113 47.04 -9.47 20.99
C GLU A 113 46.18 -10.73 21.15
N TRP A 114 45.74 -11.36 20.05
CA TRP A 114 44.92 -12.59 20.07
C TRP A 114 45.51 -13.66 19.18
N LEU A 115 45.22 -14.91 19.52
CA LEU A 115 45.44 -16.02 18.59
C LEU A 115 44.50 -15.91 17.40
N LEU A 116 45.00 -16.23 16.22
CA LEU A 116 44.27 -16.19 14.95
C LEU A 116 44.58 -17.47 14.17
N PHE A 117 43.55 -18.04 13.57
CA PHE A 117 43.73 -19.08 12.56
C PHE A 117 43.07 -18.64 11.27
N LYS A 118 43.88 -18.55 10.21
CA LYS A 118 43.42 -18.30 8.85
C LYS A 118 43.15 -19.64 8.19
N GLN A 119 41.88 -20.00 8.10
CA GLN A 119 41.48 -21.21 7.40
C GLN A 119 41.23 -20.88 5.93
N GLU A 120 42.03 -21.45 5.03
CA GLU A 120 41.68 -21.50 3.62
C GLU A 120 40.48 -22.43 3.44
N VAL A 121 39.35 -21.85 3.03
CA VAL A 121 38.14 -22.56 2.65
C VAL A 121 38.08 -22.55 1.14
N LYS A 122 38.28 -23.73 0.54
CA LYS A 122 38.12 -23.90 -0.90
C LYS A 122 36.66 -23.68 -1.30
N GLY A 123 36.45 -22.93 -2.37
CA GLY A 123 35.14 -22.73 -2.95
C GLY A 123 34.54 -24.05 -3.46
N GLN A 124 33.24 -24.21 -3.33
CA GLN A 124 32.54 -25.38 -3.86
C GLN A 124 32.21 -25.19 -5.34
N PRO A 125 32.24 -26.26 -6.16
CA PRO A 125 31.71 -26.23 -7.51
C PRO A 125 30.23 -25.85 -7.50
N THR A 126 29.81 -24.97 -8.40
CA THR A 126 28.43 -24.50 -8.48
C THR A 126 27.46 -25.65 -8.72
N SER A 127 27.87 -26.67 -9.48
CA SER A 127 27.09 -27.90 -9.72
C SER A 127 26.74 -28.66 -8.43
N GLU A 128 27.52 -28.53 -7.36
CA GLU A 128 27.26 -29.22 -6.08
C GLU A 128 26.25 -28.48 -5.19
N ILE A 129 26.10 -27.16 -5.37
CA ILE A 129 25.28 -26.31 -4.48
C ILE A 129 24.04 -25.73 -5.15
N VAL A 130 24.03 -25.55 -6.48
CA VAL A 130 22.98 -24.81 -7.18
C VAL A 130 21.59 -25.45 -7.06
N VAL A 131 21.53 -26.78 -6.92
CA VAL A 131 20.26 -27.51 -6.70
C VAL A 131 19.63 -27.13 -5.36
N GLU A 132 20.44 -27.03 -4.30
CA GLU A 132 19.97 -26.65 -2.97
C GLU A 132 19.52 -25.18 -2.95
N LEU A 133 20.29 -24.29 -3.59
CA LEU A 133 19.93 -22.88 -3.73
C LEU A 133 18.59 -22.72 -4.46
N ALA A 134 18.39 -23.43 -5.56
CA ALA A 134 17.14 -23.42 -6.31
C ALA A 134 15.97 -23.95 -5.48
N ALA A 135 16.17 -25.04 -4.73
CA ALA A 135 15.15 -25.61 -3.86
C ALA A 135 14.75 -24.63 -2.73
N LYS A 136 15.71 -23.93 -2.12
CA LYS A 136 15.43 -22.88 -1.11
C LYS A 136 14.67 -21.70 -1.70
N ALA A 137 15.07 -21.23 -2.88
CA ALA A 137 14.41 -20.13 -3.56
C ALA A 137 12.93 -20.44 -3.85
N LEU A 138 12.64 -21.66 -4.30
CA LEU A 138 11.27 -22.14 -4.55
C LEU A 138 10.46 -22.34 -3.25
N ALA A 139 11.10 -22.80 -2.18
CA ALA A 139 10.44 -22.98 -0.88
C ALA A 139 9.99 -21.64 -0.26
N ASN A 140 10.68 -20.55 -0.58
CA ASN A 140 10.40 -19.20 -0.09
C ASN A 140 9.40 -18.42 -0.96
N LEU A 141 8.71 -19.06 -1.91
CA LEU A 141 7.69 -18.39 -2.73
C LEU A 141 6.47 -17.95 -1.90
N PRO A 142 5.85 -16.80 -2.21
CA PRO A 142 4.70 -16.27 -1.49
C PRO A 142 3.39 -17.02 -1.83
N ILE A 143 3.34 -18.32 -1.57
CA ILE A 143 2.19 -19.19 -1.87
C ILE A 143 1.25 -19.20 -0.67
N ALA A 144 0.11 -18.50 -0.78
CA ALA A 144 -0.86 -18.40 0.32
C ALA A 144 -1.51 -19.75 0.71
N LYS A 145 -1.70 -20.65 -0.28
CA LYS A 145 -2.37 -21.95 -0.09
C LYS A 145 -1.63 -23.05 -0.86
N PRO A 146 -0.53 -23.58 -0.33
CA PRO A 146 0.16 -24.70 -0.96
C PRO A 146 -0.72 -25.96 -0.91
N MET A 147 -0.67 -26.74 -1.98
CA MET A 147 -1.46 -27.95 -2.18
C MET A 147 -0.57 -29.18 -2.14
N ARG A 148 -1.18 -30.33 -1.83
CA ARG A 148 -0.55 -31.66 -1.82
C ARG A 148 -1.31 -32.57 -2.78
N TRP A 149 -0.61 -33.41 -3.55
CA TRP A 149 -1.24 -34.27 -4.56
C TRP A 149 -0.96 -35.75 -4.32
N GLY A 150 -2.03 -36.55 -4.43
CA GLY A 150 -1.98 -37.98 -4.19
C GLY A 150 -1.49 -38.30 -2.77
N ASN A 151 -0.53 -39.22 -2.68
CA ASN A 151 0.10 -39.63 -1.42
C ASN A 151 1.48 -38.96 -1.19
N LYS A 152 1.88 -37.99 -2.03
CA LYS A 152 3.17 -37.30 -1.87
C LYS A 152 3.12 -36.32 -0.70
N ALA A 153 4.23 -36.16 0.03
CA ALA A 153 4.34 -35.17 1.11
C ALA A 153 4.67 -33.76 0.62
N THR A 154 5.29 -33.65 -0.57
CA THR A 154 5.68 -32.39 -1.21
C THR A 154 4.48 -31.48 -1.44
N GLN A 155 4.66 -30.20 -1.12
CA GLN A 155 3.66 -29.17 -1.35
C GLN A 155 4.16 -28.13 -2.34
N PHE A 156 3.28 -27.67 -3.23
CA PHE A 156 3.53 -26.57 -4.15
C PHE A 156 2.20 -25.92 -4.54
N ILE A 157 2.17 -24.97 -5.47
CA ILE A 157 0.89 -24.38 -5.94
C ILE A 157 0.16 -25.27 -6.97
N ARG A 158 0.93 -25.98 -7.82
CA ARG A 158 0.44 -26.96 -8.82
C ARG A 158 1.41 -28.15 -8.96
N PRO A 159 0.98 -29.31 -9.48
CA PRO A 159 1.90 -30.42 -9.71
C PRO A 159 3.03 -30.03 -10.66
N VAL A 160 4.27 -30.24 -10.24
CA VAL A 160 5.47 -30.18 -11.10
C VAL A 160 5.57 -31.46 -11.91
N LYS A 161 5.96 -31.33 -13.18
CA LYS A 161 6.01 -32.42 -14.17
C LYS A 161 7.40 -32.65 -14.72
N THR A 162 8.12 -31.56 -15.01
CA THR A 162 9.49 -31.57 -15.53
C THR A 162 10.32 -30.61 -14.72
N LEU A 163 11.60 -30.96 -14.55
CA LEU A 163 12.63 -30.09 -14.00
C LEU A 163 13.79 -30.13 -15.00
N THR A 164 14.13 -29.01 -15.60
CA THR A 164 15.33 -28.89 -16.45
C THR A 164 16.32 -27.99 -15.76
N MET A 165 17.55 -28.48 -15.50
CA MET A 165 18.64 -27.68 -14.94
C MET A 165 19.91 -27.87 -15.73
N LEU A 166 20.36 -26.83 -16.44
CA LEU A 166 21.55 -26.88 -17.30
C LEU A 166 22.55 -25.78 -16.93
N MET A 167 23.83 -26.10 -16.97
CA MET A 167 24.93 -25.14 -16.90
C MET A 167 25.71 -25.18 -18.22
N GLY A 168 25.47 -24.22 -19.10
CA GLY A 168 25.82 -24.32 -20.51
C GLY A 168 25.19 -25.58 -21.11
N SER A 169 26.00 -26.49 -21.63
CA SER A 169 25.56 -27.80 -22.13
C SER A 169 25.49 -28.89 -21.07
N ASP A 170 25.92 -28.65 -19.82
CA ASP A 170 26.05 -29.69 -18.80
C ASP A 170 24.74 -29.85 -18.02
N LEU A 171 24.25 -31.09 -17.88
CA LEU A 171 23.08 -31.39 -17.04
C LEU A 171 23.49 -31.34 -15.57
N ILE A 172 22.78 -30.56 -14.77
CA ILE A 172 22.94 -30.54 -13.32
C ILE A 172 21.97 -31.56 -12.72
N GLU A 173 22.51 -32.70 -12.27
CA GLU A 173 21.74 -33.76 -11.64
C GLU A 173 21.21 -33.33 -10.26
N GLY A 174 19.90 -33.44 -10.06
CA GLY A 174 19.25 -33.10 -8.81
C GLY A 174 17.76 -33.46 -8.78
N GLU A 175 17.13 -33.28 -7.63
CA GLU A 175 15.68 -33.46 -7.47
C GLU A 175 15.11 -32.24 -6.73
N ILE A 176 14.07 -31.64 -7.30
CA ILE A 176 13.33 -30.53 -6.69
C ILE A 176 11.84 -30.84 -6.76
N LEU A 177 11.13 -30.61 -5.65
CA LEU A 177 9.69 -30.85 -5.54
C LEU A 177 9.24 -32.26 -5.97
N GLY A 178 10.10 -33.27 -5.76
CA GLY A 178 9.80 -34.67 -6.09
C GLY A 178 9.90 -35.00 -7.58
N VAL A 179 10.65 -34.21 -8.35
CA VAL A 179 10.91 -34.38 -9.79
C VAL A 179 12.42 -34.29 -10.03
N ALA A 180 12.99 -35.33 -10.65
CA ALA A 180 14.39 -35.37 -11.03
C ALA A 180 14.66 -34.47 -12.23
N SER A 181 15.84 -33.87 -12.27
CA SER A 181 16.31 -33.03 -13.36
C SER A 181 16.58 -33.84 -14.62
N ASP A 182 16.15 -33.34 -15.76
CA ASP A 182 16.41 -33.93 -17.08
C ASP A 182 16.54 -32.81 -18.14
N ARG A 183 16.82 -33.15 -19.40
CA ARG A 183 16.82 -32.22 -20.54
C ARG A 183 15.43 -31.99 -21.12
N THR A 184 14.42 -32.65 -20.57
CA THR A 184 13.07 -32.70 -21.12
C THR A 184 12.29 -31.44 -20.75
N ILE A 185 11.87 -30.70 -21.78
CA ILE A 185 10.99 -29.54 -21.69
C ILE A 185 9.67 -29.81 -22.43
N ARG A 186 8.62 -29.07 -22.06
CA ARG A 186 7.28 -29.22 -22.64
C ARG A 186 6.90 -28.03 -23.51
N GLY A 187 6.46 -28.30 -24.73
CA GLY A 187 5.84 -27.32 -25.61
C GLY A 187 4.34 -27.16 -25.33
N HIS A 188 3.65 -26.49 -26.25
CA HIS A 188 2.22 -26.22 -26.17
C HIS A 188 1.40 -27.51 -26.26
N ARG A 189 0.23 -27.58 -25.58
CA ARG A 189 -0.57 -28.82 -25.52
C ARG A 189 -1.07 -29.28 -26.89
N PHE A 190 -1.37 -28.33 -27.77
CA PHE A 190 -2.06 -28.59 -29.04
C PHE A 190 -1.29 -28.17 -30.29
N MET A 191 -0.16 -27.47 -30.12
CA MET A 191 0.62 -26.89 -31.22
C MET A 191 2.10 -27.18 -30.99
N GLY A 192 2.88 -27.21 -32.07
CA GLY A 192 4.31 -27.53 -31.97
C GLY A 192 4.58 -28.95 -31.46
N GLU A 193 5.81 -29.16 -31.02
CA GLU A 193 6.27 -30.39 -30.36
C GLU A 193 5.88 -30.37 -28.87
N GLN A 194 5.11 -31.36 -28.43
CA GLN A 194 4.55 -31.39 -27.07
C GLN A 194 5.62 -31.59 -25.97
N GLU A 195 6.63 -32.40 -26.25
CA GLU A 195 7.72 -32.71 -25.33
C GLU A 195 8.99 -32.98 -26.16
N PHE A 196 10.10 -32.36 -25.80
CA PHE A 196 11.37 -32.47 -26.50
C PHE A 196 12.54 -32.13 -25.58
N THR A 197 13.76 -32.44 -26.01
CA THR A 197 14.98 -32.17 -25.25
C THR A 197 15.70 -30.91 -25.71
N ILE A 198 16.41 -30.29 -24.77
CA ILE A 198 17.29 -29.14 -24.99
C ILE A 198 18.76 -29.51 -24.72
N ASP A 199 19.66 -29.04 -25.58
CA ASP A 199 21.08 -29.42 -25.56
C ASP A 199 21.91 -28.48 -24.67
N SER A 200 21.53 -27.21 -24.58
CA SER A 200 22.21 -26.24 -23.72
C SER A 200 21.28 -25.12 -23.23
N ALA A 201 21.67 -24.47 -22.13
CA ALA A 201 20.94 -23.35 -21.53
C ALA A 201 20.70 -22.18 -22.52
N GLU A 202 21.62 -21.97 -23.46
CA GLU A 202 21.59 -20.90 -24.45
C GLU A 202 20.42 -21.00 -25.44
N GLN A 203 19.90 -22.21 -25.67
CA GLN A 203 18.76 -22.44 -26.57
C GLN A 203 17.44 -21.88 -25.98
N TYR A 204 17.38 -21.60 -24.69
CA TYR A 204 16.19 -21.08 -24.02
C TYR A 204 16.18 -19.53 -24.05
N PRO A 205 15.04 -18.88 -24.36
CA PRO A 205 13.71 -19.45 -24.62
C PRO A 205 13.43 -19.79 -26.10
N ALA A 206 14.31 -19.42 -27.04
CA ALA A 206 14.03 -19.48 -28.49
C ALA A 206 13.53 -20.85 -28.97
N ILE A 207 14.09 -21.94 -28.45
CA ILE A 207 13.69 -23.30 -28.81
C ILE A 207 12.22 -23.62 -28.48
N LEU A 208 11.67 -23.00 -27.43
CA LEU A 208 10.24 -23.14 -27.08
C LEU A 208 9.35 -22.43 -28.08
N GLU A 209 9.77 -21.28 -28.59
CA GLU A 209 9.02 -20.54 -29.60
C GLU A 209 9.03 -21.28 -30.95
N GLU A 210 10.21 -21.72 -31.38
CA GLU A 210 10.43 -22.35 -32.68
C GLU A 210 9.79 -23.74 -32.79
N ARG A 211 10.03 -24.61 -31.80
CA ARG A 211 9.57 -26.02 -31.83
C ARG A 211 8.32 -26.21 -31.00
N GLY A 212 8.28 -25.60 -29.82
CA GLY A 212 7.22 -25.82 -28.83
C GLY A 212 5.97 -24.96 -29.02
N LYS A 213 5.99 -23.92 -29.86
CA LYS A 213 4.92 -22.91 -29.96
C LYS A 213 4.57 -22.31 -28.59
N VAL A 214 5.58 -21.95 -27.79
CA VAL A 214 5.42 -21.28 -26.49
C VAL A 214 6.33 -20.07 -26.40
N MET A 215 5.75 -18.90 -26.17
CA MET A 215 6.49 -17.67 -25.86
C MET A 215 6.72 -17.63 -24.36
N ALA A 216 7.90 -18.01 -23.87
CA ALA A 216 8.17 -18.03 -22.42
C ALA A 216 8.51 -16.65 -21.83
N ASP A 217 8.98 -15.72 -22.68
CA ASP A 217 9.22 -14.33 -22.29
C ASP A 217 7.89 -13.62 -22.07
N TYR A 218 7.59 -13.33 -20.81
CA TYR A 218 6.31 -12.81 -20.37
C TYR A 218 6.05 -11.40 -20.91
N GLU A 219 7.07 -10.53 -20.87
CA GLU A 219 6.95 -9.14 -21.32
C GLU A 219 6.83 -9.06 -22.84
N ALA A 220 7.55 -9.92 -23.58
CA ALA A 220 7.37 -10.03 -25.02
C ALA A 220 5.95 -10.47 -25.38
N ARG A 221 5.40 -11.46 -24.66
CA ARG A 221 4.03 -11.94 -24.84
C ARG A 221 2.99 -10.85 -24.52
N LYS A 222 3.18 -10.12 -23.41
CA LYS A 222 2.33 -8.98 -23.02
C LYS A 222 2.32 -7.89 -24.08
N ALA A 223 3.49 -7.52 -24.61
CA ALA A 223 3.63 -6.49 -25.64
C ALA A 223 2.88 -6.84 -26.93
N ILE A 224 2.91 -8.11 -27.35
CA ILE A 224 2.14 -8.58 -28.52
C ILE A 224 0.64 -8.47 -28.26
N ILE A 225 0.17 -8.95 -27.10
CA ILE A 225 -1.26 -8.88 -26.73
C ILE A 225 -1.76 -7.43 -26.78
N LEU A 226 -1.00 -6.49 -26.20
CA LEU A 226 -1.35 -5.07 -26.20
C LEU A 226 -1.42 -4.51 -27.62
N ALA A 227 -0.36 -4.70 -28.42
CA ALA A 227 -0.29 -4.15 -29.77
C ALA A 227 -1.39 -4.72 -30.69
N ASP A 228 -1.62 -6.02 -30.63
CA ASP A 228 -2.62 -6.69 -31.46
C ASP A 228 -4.05 -6.38 -30.99
N ALA A 229 -4.29 -6.22 -29.69
CA ALA A 229 -5.59 -5.80 -29.18
C ALA A 229 -5.93 -4.36 -29.59
N GLN A 230 -4.96 -3.44 -29.50
CA GLN A 230 -5.14 -2.07 -30.00
C GLN A 230 -5.47 -2.05 -31.50
N LYS A 231 -4.73 -2.85 -32.29
CA LYS A 231 -4.98 -2.98 -33.73
C LYS A 231 -6.36 -3.57 -34.03
N ALA A 232 -6.76 -4.59 -33.28
CA ALA A 232 -8.06 -5.24 -33.41
C ALA A 232 -9.22 -4.28 -33.07
N ALA A 233 -9.06 -3.44 -32.04
CA ALA A 233 -10.04 -2.42 -31.68
C ALA A 233 -10.16 -1.33 -32.76
N ALA A 234 -9.02 -0.83 -33.24
CA ALA A 234 -8.98 0.18 -34.29
C ALA A 234 -9.66 -0.31 -35.58
N ALA A 235 -9.53 -1.60 -35.90
CA ALA A 235 -10.18 -2.21 -37.07
C ALA A 235 -11.71 -2.22 -37.00
N VAL A 236 -12.30 -2.15 -35.80
CA VAL A 236 -13.75 -1.98 -35.59
C VAL A 236 -14.15 -0.55 -35.24
N GLY A 237 -13.22 0.41 -35.39
CA GLY A 237 -13.49 1.83 -35.13
C GLY A 237 -13.56 2.19 -33.65
N GLY A 238 -12.90 1.42 -32.78
CA GLY A 238 -12.92 1.65 -31.34
C GLY A 238 -11.57 1.52 -30.65
N ILE A 239 -11.60 1.64 -29.33
CA ILE A 239 -10.47 1.60 -28.42
C ILE A 239 -10.73 0.47 -27.42
N ALA A 240 -9.81 -0.48 -27.32
CA ALA A 240 -9.89 -1.56 -26.33
C ALA A 240 -9.63 -1.00 -24.94
N ASP A 241 -10.44 -1.41 -23.98
CA ASP A 241 -10.18 -1.21 -22.57
C ASP A 241 -9.17 -2.25 -22.08
N LEU A 242 -7.93 -1.78 -21.94
CA LEU A 242 -6.73 -2.57 -21.63
C LEU A 242 -6.24 -2.23 -20.22
N GLU A 243 -7.10 -2.38 -19.21
CA GLU A 243 -6.71 -2.31 -17.80
C GLU A 243 -5.54 -3.27 -17.51
N ASP A 244 -4.53 -2.76 -16.81
CA ASP A 244 -3.27 -3.48 -16.57
C ASP A 244 -3.49 -4.85 -15.93
N ASP A 245 -4.32 -4.93 -14.88
CA ASP A 245 -4.59 -6.19 -14.17
C ASP A 245 -5.22 -7.26 -15.07
N LEU A 246 -6.12 -6.86 -15.97
CA LEU A 246 -6.75 -7.79 -16.91
C LEU A 246 -5.76 -8.23 -17.99
N VAL A 247 -4.91 -7.32 -18.46
CA VAL A 247 -3.84 -7.65 -19.43
C VAL A 247 -2.85 -8.64 -18.81
N GLU A 248 -2.46 -8.45 -17.55
CA GLU A 248 -1.62 -9.39 -16.79
C GLU A 248 -2.29 -10.76 -16.65
N GLU A 249 -3.58 -10.79 -16.30
CA GLU A 249 -4.32 -12.05 -16.18
C GLU A 249 -4.39 -12.79 -17.53
N VAL A 250 -4.75 -12.10 -18.61
CA VAL A 250 -4.83 -12.66 -19.97
C VAL A 250 -3.45 -13.14 -20.46
N THR A 251 -2.39 -12.37 -20.22
CA THR A 251 -1.01 -12.76 -20.55
C THR A 251 -0.60 -14.05 -19.81
N SER A 252 -1.17 -14.28 -18.63
CA SER A 252 -0.91 -15.45 -17.79
C SER A 252 -1.77 -16.66 -18.14
N LEU A 253 -2.80 -16.50 -18.97
CA LEU A 253 -3.71 -17.57 -19.43
C LEU A 253 -3.23 -18.26 -20.71
N VAL A 254 -2.34 -17.63 -21.48
CA VAL A 254 -1.89 -18.14 -22.78
C VAL A 254 -0.37 -18.36 -22.82
N GLU A 255 0.04 -19.38 -23.56
CA GLU A 255 1.44 -19.66 -23.92
C GLU A 255 1.78 -19.11 -25.32
N TRP A 256 0.78 -18.99 -26.20
CA TRP A 256 0.90 -18.46 -27.56
C TRP A 256 -0.28 -17.54 -27.87
N PRO A 257 -0.11 -16.20 -27.82
CA PRO A 257 -1.24 -15.28 -27.95
C PRO A 257 -1.73 -15.18 -29.40
N VAL A 258 -3.03 -15.35 -29.60
CA VAL A 258 -3.73 -15.05 -30.86
C VAL A 258 -4.92 -14.16 -30.55
N VAL A 259 -4.80 -12.87 -30.88
CA VAL A 259 -5.83 -11.88 -30.62
C VAL A 259 -6.93 -11.95 -31.68
N LEU A 260 -8.18 -12.03 -31.24
CA LEU A 260 -9.36 -12.12 -32.09
C LEU A 260 -10.44 -11.13 -31.64
N THR A 261 -11.25 -10.68 -32.59
CA THR A 261 -12.40 -9.79 -32.35
C THR A 261 -13.70 -10.56 -32.51
N ALA A 262 -14.61 -10.37 -31.58
CA ALA A 262 -15.97 -10.91 -31.59
C ALA A 262 -16.99 -9.80 -31.35
N LYS A 263 -18.26 -10.12 -31.55
CA LYS A 263 -19.38 -9.18 -31.35
C LYS A 263 -20.52 -9.79 -30.55
N PHE A 264 -21.36 -8.93 -30.00
CA PHE A 264 -22.65 -9.29 -29.41
C PHE A 264 -23.76 -8.42 -30.00
N GLU A 265 -25.01 -8.75 -29.73
CA GLU A 265 -26.14 -7.98 -30.26
C GLU A 265 -26.23 -6.56 -29.68
N GLU A 266 -26.45 -5.57 -30.55
CA GLU A 266 -26.62 -4.16 -30.16
C GLU A 266 -27.73 -3.92 -29.15
N GLU A 267 -28.72 -4.81 -29.07
CA GLU A 267 -29.81 -4.71 -28.10
C GLU A 267 -29.29 -4.71 -26.65
N PHE A 268 -28.20 -5.44 -26.37
CA PHE A 268 -27.59 -5.45 -25.04
C PHE A 268 -27.06 -4.07 -24.62
N LEU A 269 -26.74 -3.18 -25.56
CA LEU A 269 -26.30 -1.81 -25.25
C LEU A 269 -27.38 -0.93 -24.60
N LYS A 270 -28.62 -1.42 -24.47
CA LYS A 270 -29.68 -0.79 -23.65
C LYS A 270 -29.48 -1.02 -22.14
N VAL A 271 -28.71 -2.03 -21.77
CA VAL A 271 -28.30 -2.32 -20.39
C VAL A 271 -27.12 -1.40 -20.04
N PRO A 272 -27.02 -0.89 -18.79
CA PRO A 272 -25.86 -0.14 -18.35
C PRO A 272 -24.56 -0.85 -18.68
N SER A 273 -23.63 -0.11 -19.28
CA SER A 273 -22.36 -0.64 -19.78
C SER A 273 -21.56 -1.35 -18.69
N GLU A 274 -21.64 -0.87 -17.46
CA GLU A 274 -20.89 -1.36 -16.30
C GLU A 274 -21.26 -2.81 -15.96
N ALA A 275 -22.53 -3.19 -16.11
CA ALA A 275 -22.97 -4.58 -15.95
C ALA A 275 -22.42 -5.48 -17.06
N LEU A 276 -22.45 -5.01 -18.32
CA LEU A 276 -21.93 -5.77 -19.47
C LEU A 276 -20.41 -5.94 -19.39
N VAL A 277 -19.71 -4.88 -19.00
CA VAL A 277 -18.25 -4.84 -18.82
C VAL A 277 -17.83 -5.76 -17.69
N TYR A 278 -18.55 -5.76 -16.57
CA TYR A 278 -18.32 -6.71 -15.48
C TYR A 278 -18.37 -8.16 -15.97
N THR A 279 -19.41 -8.53 -16.71
CA THR A 279 -19.52 -9.87 -17.31
C THR A 279 -18.37 -10.19 -18.28
N MET A 280 -18.03 -9.26 -19.17
CA MET A 280 -16.97 -9.47 -20.17
C MET A 280 -15.59 -9.63 -19.53
N LYS A 281 -15.24 -8.76 -18.58
CA LYS A 281 -13.93 -8.77 -17.92
C LYS A 281 -13.84 -9.86 -16.84
N GLY A 282 -14.82 -9.93 -15.95
CA GLY A 282 -14.82 -10.82 -14.79
C GLY A 282 -14.90 -12.29 -15.17
N ASP A 283 -15.93 -12.66 -15.92
CA ASP A 283 -16.24 -14.07 -16.20
C ASP A 283 -15.46 -14.62 -17.40
N GLN A 284 -15.18 -13.78 -18.39
CA GLN A 284 -14.69 -14.22 -19.71
C GLN A 284 -13.31 -13.70 -20.10
N LYS A 285 -12.74 -12.76 -19.34
CA LYS A 285 -11.42 -12.18 -19.61
C LYS A 285 -11.31 -11.53 -21.00
N TYR A 286 -12.38 -10.88 -21.41
CA TYR A 286 -12.44 -10.13 -22.66
C TYR A 286 -12.15 -8.65 -22.42
N PHE A 287 -11.55 -8.00 -23.42
CA PHE A 287 -11.36 -6.55 -23.45
C PHE A 287 -12.56 -5.91 -24.16
N PRO A 288 -13.43 -5.17 -23.45
CA PRO A 288 -14.50 -4.41 -24.07
C PRO A 288 -13.94 -3.33 -25.02
N VAL A 289 -14.70 -2.98 -26.06
CA VAL A 289 -14.29 -1.93 -27.01
C VAL A 289 -15.22 -0.73 -26.87
N TYR A 290 -14.64 0.46 -26.83
CA TYR A 290 -15.36 1.74 -26.72
C TYR A 290 -15.13 2.61 -27.95
N ASP A 291 -16.04 3.54 -28.23
CA ASP A 291 -15.82 4.60 -29.22
C ASP A 291 -14.99 5.76 -28.64
N GLU A 292 -14.71 6.77 -29.46
CA GLU A 292 -13.96 7.98 -29.06
C GLU A 292 -14.66 8.79 -27.95
N ASN A 293 -15.98 8.60 -27.75
CA ASN A 293 -16.78 9.25 -26.72
C ASN A 293 -16.92 8.39 -25.45
N LYS A 294 -16.13 7.32 -25.32
CA LYS A 294 -16.20 6.33 -24.22
C LYS A 294 -17.54 5.59 -24.13
N LYS A 295 -18.27 5.47 -25.23
CA LYS A 295 -19.47 4.64 -25.30
C LYS A 295 -19.11 3.22 -25.72
N LEU A 296 -19.66 2.23 -25.02
CA LEU A 296 -19.44 0.82 -25.32
C LEU A 296 -19.95 0.45 -26.73
N LEU A 297 -19.10 -0.18 -27.52
CA LEU A 297 -19.43 -0.77 -28.82
C LEU A 297 -19.87 -2.23 -28.64
N PRO A 298 -20.64 -2.81 -29.60
CA PRO A 298 -21.08 -4.21 -29.54
C PRO A 298 -19.94 -5.20 -29.90
N ASN A 299 -18.72 -4.90 -29.47
CA ASN A 299 -17.49 -5.58 -29.83
C ASN A 299 -16.63 -5.82 -28.60
N PHE A 300 -15.95 -6.96 -28.60
CA PHE A 300 -14.95 -7.30 -27.59
C PHE A 300 -13.79 -8.04 -28.23
N ILE A 301 -12.64 -7.94 -27.57
CA ILE A 301 -11.41 -8.60 -27.99
C ILE A 301 -11.07 -9.67 -26.97
N PHE A 302 -10.61 -10.82 -27.45
CA PHE A 302 -10.18 -11.91 -26.60
C PHE A 302 -8.90 -12.53 -27.16
N VAL A 303 -8.16 -13.22 -26.31
CA VAL A 303 -6.89 -13.86 -26.68
C VAL A 303 -7.07 -15.36 -26.64
N SER A 304 -6.94 -15.99 -27.80
CA SER A 304 -6.89 -17.45 -27.92
C SER A 304 -5.47 -17.96 -27.69
N ASN A 305 -5.35 -19.11 -27.03
CA ASN A 305 -4.08 -19.82 -26.89
C ASN A 305 -3.79 -20.77 -28.08
N ILE A 306 -4.58 -20.71 -29.15
CA ILE A 306 -4.47 -21.61 -30.31
C ILE A 306 -4.54 -20.80 -31.61
N GLU A 307 -3.55 -21.02 -32.47
CA GLU A 307 -3.56 -20.59 -33.87
C GLU A 307 -4.48 -21.52 -34.68
N SER A 308 -5.78 -21.24 -34.67
CA SER A 308 -6.79 -22.04 -35.36
C SER A 308 -6.69 -21.87 -36.88
N LYS A 309 -6.85 -22.97 -37.62
CA LYS A 309 -7.01 -22.95 -39.08
C LYS A 309 -8.37 -22.39 -39.53
N GLU A 310 -9.36 -22.43 -38.65
CA GLU A 310 -10.68 -21.84 -38.86
C GLU A 310 -11.05 -20.91 -37.69
N PRO A 311 -10.48 -19.69 -37.62
CA PRO A 311 -10.71 -18.75 -36.52
C PRO A 311 -12.19 -18.38 -36.33
N ARG A 312 -13.01 -18.44 -37.40
CA ARG A 312 -14.45 -18.15 -37.33
C ARG A 312 -15.19 -18.97 -36.28
N TYR A 313 -14.84 -20.25 -36.10
CA TYR A 313 -15.50 -21.10 -35.11
C TYR A 313 -15.07 -20.76 -33.68
N VAL A 314 -13.85 -20.26 -33.51
CA VAL A 314 -13.38 -19.74 -32.22
C VAL A 314 -14.15 -18.48 -31.87
N ILE A 315 -14.32 -17.56 -32.84
CA ILE A 315 -15.10 -16.33 -32.69
C ILE A 315 -16.56 -16.67 -32.34
N GLU A 316 -17.26 -17.44 -33.19
CA GLU A 316 -18.66 -17.87 -32.97
C GLU A 316 -18.84 -18.58 -31.61
N GLY A 317 -17.85 -19.37 -31.19
CA GLY A 317 -17.85 -20.03 -29.89
C GLY A 317 -17.85 -19.02 -28.73
N ASN A 318 -16.98 -18.02 -28.76
CA ASN A 318 -16.89 -16.99 -27.72
C ASN A 318 -18.15 -16.09 -27.71
N GLU A 319 -18.68 -15.74 -28.89
CA GLU A 319 -19.96 -15.03 -29.03
C GLU A 319 -21.12 -15.81 -28.39
N LYS A 320 -21.16 -17.13 -28.61
CA LYS A 320 -22.17 -18.00 -28.01
C LYS A 320 -22.03 -18.13 -26.49
N VAL A 321 -20.81 -18.08 -25.97
CA VAL A 321 -20.55 -18.18 -24.51
C VAL A 321 -20.92 -16.90 -23.77
N VAL A 322 -20.67 -15.72 -24.35
CA VAL A 322 -20.97 -14.45 -23.70
C VAL A 322 -22.47 -14.13 -23.70
N ARG A 323 -23.18 -14.50 -24.77
CA ARG A 323 -24.59 -14.12 -24.97
C ARG A 323 -25.51 -14.50 -23.81
N PRO A 324 -25.51 -15.73 -23.25
CA PRO A 324 -26.35 -16.06 -22.11
C PRO A 324 -26.09 -15.15 -20.89
N ARG A 325 -24.84 -14.77 -20.65
CA ARG A 325 -24.48 -13.91 -19.52
C ARG A 325 -24.95 -12.47 -19.70
N LEU A 326 -24.87 -11.93 -20.93
CA LEU A 326 -25.42 -10.61 -21.24
C LEU A 326 -26.97 -10.62 -21.18
N ALA A 327 -27.60 -11.74 -21.58
CA ALA A 327 -29.03 -11.93 -21.45
C ALA A 327 -29.49 -11.99 -20.00
N ASP A 328 -28.70 -12.59 -19.10
CA ASP A 328 -28.97 -12.56 -17.66
C ASP A 328 -28.91 -11.12 -17.13
N ALA A 329 -27.87 -10.36 -17.46
CA ALA A 329 -27.76 -8.94 -17.07
C ALA A 329 -28.95 -8.11 -17.59
N GLU A 330 -29.34 -8.29 -18.85
CA GLU A 330 -30.52 -7.64 -19.42
C GLU A 330 -31.81 -8.03 -18.69
N PHE A 331 -31.98 -9.32 -18.39
CA PHE A 331 -33.14 -9.84 -17.68
C PHE A 331 -33.26 -9.22 -16.28
N PHE A 332 -32.17 -9.18 -15.52
CA PHE A 332 -32.15 -8.59 -14.19
C PHE A 332 -32.45 -7.08 -14.25
N PHE A 333 -31.79 -6.35 -15.14
CA PHE A 333 -32.01 -4.91 -15.32
C PHE A 333 -33.49 -4.60 -15.63
N ASN A 334 -34.05 -5.30 -16.61
CA ASN A 334 -35.45 -5.11 -17.00
C ASN A 334 -36.44 -5.58 -15.93
N THR A 335 -36.06 -6.54 -15.10
CA THR A 335 -36.87 -6.99 -13.97
C THR A 335 -36.88 -5.96 -12.85
N ASP A 336 -35.70 -5.45 -12.49
CA ASP A 336 -35.56 -4.46 -11.42
C ASP A 336 -36.27 -3.14 -11.75
N ARG A 337 -36.20 -2.67 -13.00
CA ARG A 337 -36.86 -1.45 -13.50
C ARG A 337 -38.39 -1.45 -13.44
N LYS A 338 -39.02 -2.60 -13.21
CA LYS A 338 -40.49 -2.68 -13.05
C LYS A 338 -40.97 -2.08 -11.73
N ARG A 339 -40.06 -1.84 -10.79
CA ARG A 339 -40.34 -1.31 -9.47
C ARG A 339 -39.35 -0.19 -9.13
N PRO A 340 -39.83 0.98 -8.68
CA PRO A 340 -38.96 2.08 -8.26
C PRO A 340 -37.95 1.67 -7.17
N LEU A 341 -36.77 2.26 -7.20
CA LEU A 341 -35.67 2.02 -6.26
C LEU A 341 -36.10 2.30 -4.81
N ILE A 342 -36.87 3.37 -4.58
CA ILE A 342 -37.37 3.73 -3.24
C ILE A 342 -38.23 2.63 -2.62
N ASP A 343 -38.94 1.85 -3.42
CA ASP A 343 -39.80 0.79 -2.89
C ASP A 343 -38.97 -0.36 -2.29
N ARG A 344 -37.67 -0.45 -2.59
CA ARG A 344 -36.74 -1.42 -1.99
C ARG A 344 -36.27 -1.03 -0.59
N LEU A 345 -36.46 0.23 -0.19
CA LEU A 345 -36.03 0.73 1.12
C LEU A 345 -36.49 -0.15 2.31
N PRO A 346 -37.75 -0.62 2.39
CA PRO A 346 -38.19 -1.48 3.51
C PRO A 346 -37.50 -2.85 3.53
N GLU A 347 -37.00 -3.36 2.41
CA GLU A 347 -36.32 -4.67 2.35
C GLU A 347 -34.96 -4.63 3.03
N LEU A 348 -34.36 -3.45 3.18
CA LEU A 348 -33.09 -3.27 3.89
C LEU A 348 -33.18 -3.66 5.39
N GLU A 349 -34.39 -3.82 5.94
CA GLU A 349 -34.59 -4.37 7.30
C GLU A 349 -34.18 -5.84 7.40
N GLN A 350 -34.17 -6.57 6.27
CA GLN A 350 -33.79 -7.99 6.24
C GLN A 350 -32.28 -8.18 6.19
N ALA A 351 -31.53 -7.17 5.76
CA ALA A 351 -30.07 -7.21 5.67
C ALA A 351 -29.44 -6.71 6.97
N ILE A 352 -28.71 -7.58 7.66
CA ILE A 352 -27.98 -7.20 8.88
C ILE A 352 -26.72 -6.43 8.48
N PHE A 353 -26.59 -5.18 8.94
CA PHE A 353 -25.34 -4.43 8.82
C PHE A 353 -24.31 -4.98 9.81
N GLN A 354 -24.66 -4.99 11.09
CA GLN A 354 -23.84 -5.52 12.17
C GLN A 354 -24.76 -5.85 13.35
N LYS A 355 -24.57 -7.02 13.98
CA LYS A 355 -25.50 -7.59 14.98
C LYS A 355 -25.93 -6.64 16.13
N GLN A 356 -25.04 -5.79 16.62
CA GLN A 356 -25.27 -4.80 17.68
C GLN A 356 -25.74 -3.44 17.13
N LEU A 357 -25.43 -3.11 15.87
CA LEU A 357 -25.77 -1.82 15.27
C LEU A 357 -27.08 -1.84 14.46
N GLY A 358 -27.60 -3.03 14.15
CA GLY A 358 -28.87 -3.26 13.48
C GLY A 358 -28.73 -3.62 12.01
N THR A 359 -29.73 -3.21 11.24
CA THR A 359 -29.93 -3.54 9.83
C THR A 359 -29.29 -2.51 8.90
N ILE A 360 -29.26 -2.80 7.60
CA ILE A 360 -28.88 -1.81 6.57
C ILE A 360 -29.93 -0.70 6.50
N LYS A 361 -31.21 -0.97 6.81
CA LYS A 361 -32.22 0.07 6.95
C LYS A 361 -31.87 1.05 8.08
N ASP A 362 -31.52 0.54 9.26
CA ASP A 362 -31.09 1.38 10.39
C ASP A 362 -29.88 2.25 10.00
N LYS A 363 -28.93 1.67 9.27
CA LYS A 363 -27.77 2.40 8.74
C LYS A 363 -28.18 3.51 7.77
N THR A 364 -29.09 3.20 6.84
CA THR A 364 -29.59 4.14 5.84
C THR A 364 -30.29 5.34 6.47
N ASP A 365 -31.06 5.11 7.54
CA ASP A 365 -31.71 6.20 8.30
C ASP A 365 -30.68 7.14 8.96
N ARG A 366 -29.61 6.58 9.53
CA ARG A 366 -28.52 7.38 10.11
C ARG A 366 -27.73 8.12 9.04
N ILE A 367 -27.43 7.48 7.90
CA ILE A 367 -26.79 8.13 6.75
C ILE A 367 -27.62 9.30 6.26
N THR A 368 -28.94 9.13 6.13
CA THR A 368 -29.88 10.18 5.71
C THR A 368 -29.73 11.43 6.58
N GLU A 369 -29.83 11.27 7.90
CA GLU A 369 -29.75 12.40 8.84
C GLU A 369 -28.34 13.00 8.92
N LEU A 370 -27.30 12.17 8.87
CA LEU A 370 -25.92 12.63 8.92
C LEU A 370 -25.51 13.35 7.62
N ALA A 371 -25.95 12.87 6.46
CA ALA A 371 -25.71 13.54 5.17
C ALA A 371 -26.38 14.91 5.13
N GLY A 372 -27.61 15.03 5.62
CA GLY A 372 -28.29 16.33 5.74
C GLY A 372 -27.53 17.32 6.63
N TYR A 373 -27.03 16.85 7.79
CA TYR A 373 -26.21 17.67 8.69
C TYR A 373 -24.90 18.12 8.02
N ILE A 374 -24.18 17.20 7.37
CA ILE A 374 -22.92 17.52 6.70
C ILE A 374 -23.16 18.51 5.54
N ALA A 375 -24.22 18.30 4.76
CA ALA A 375 -24.60 19.17 3.65
C ALA A 375 -24.80 20.62 4.09
N GLU A 376 -25.47 20.83 5.24
CA GLU A 376 -25.66 22.17 5.82
C GLU A 376 -24.30 22.84 6.12
N GLN A 377 -23.35 22.11 6.71
CA GLN A 377 -22.05 22.65 7.09
C GLN A 377 -21.16 22.98 5.87
N ILE A 378 -21.29 22.24 4.77
CA ILE A 378 -20.49 22.46 3.55
C ILE A 378 -21.22 23.33 2.50
N GLY A 379 -22.45 23.79 2.77
CA GLY A 379 -23.24 24.59 1.84
C GLY A 379 -23.83 23.82 0.66
N ALA A 380 -24.02 22.51 0.78
CA ALA A 380 -24.68 21.66 -0.22
C ALA A 380 -26.21 21.62 -0.02
N ASP A 381 -26.93 21.07 -1.00
CA ASP A 381 -28.39 20.92 -0.94
C ASP A 381 -28.77 19.85 0.09
N VAL A 382 -29.33 20.29 1.23
CA VAL A 382 -29.69 19.42 2.37
C VAL A 382 -30.77 18.41 1.99
N GLU A 383 -31.80 18.83 1.25
CA GLU A 383 -32.92 17.96 0.89
C GLU A 383 -32.48 16.86 -0.08
N LYS A 384 -31.67 17.22 -1.09
CA LYS A 384 -31.08 16.23 -2.00
C LYS A 384 -30.10 15.31 -1.29
N SER A 385 -29.31 15.82 -0.34
CA SER A 385 -28.38 14.99 0.45
C SER A 385 -29.11 13.98 1.31
N LYS A 386 -30.23 14.38 1.93
CA LYS A 386 -31.13 13.45 2.62
C LYS A 386 -31.76 12.45 1.66
N ARG A 387 -32.25 12.90 0.49
CA ARG A 387 -32.84 12.02 -0.52
C ARG A 387 -31.85 10.97 -1.02
N ALA A 388 -30.62 11.38 -1.31
CA ALA A 388 -29.54 10.49 -1.71
C ALA A 388 -29.16 9.51 -0.59
N GLY A 389 -29.02 9.99 0.65
CA GLY A 389 -28.78 9.14 1.82
C GLY A 389 -29.85 8.07 2.02
N LEU A 390 -31.13 8.40 1.76
CA LEU A 390 -32.26 7.47 1.87
C LEU A 390 -32.22 6.37 0.82
N LEU A 391 -31.76 6.69 -0.40
CA LEU A 391 -31.70 5.76 -1.52
C LEU A 391 -30.37 4.99 -1.60
N ALA A 392 -29.36 5.45 -0.88
CA ALA A 392 -27.96 5.03 -1.00
C ALA A 392 -27.76 3.51 -1.02
N LYS A 393 -28.49 2.76 -0.19
CA LYS A 393 -28.31 1.30 -0.07
C LYS A 393 -29.43 0.48 -0.70
N CYS A 394 -30.41 1.12 -1.35
CA CYS A 394 -31.59 0.42 -1.89
C CYS A 394 -31.25 -0.55 -3.03
N ASP A 395 -30.17 -0.28 -3.77
CA ASP A 395 -29.74 -1.11 -4.88
C ASP A 395 -29.20 -2.47 -4.43
N LEU A 396 -28.76 -2.61 -3.19
CA LEU A 396 -28.35 -3.88 -2.59
C LEU A 396 -29.46 -4.94 -2.64
N MET A 397 -30.73 -4.52 -2.69
CA MET A 397 -31.89 -5.41 -2.76
C MET A 397 -32.33 -5.72 -4.21
N THR A 398 -31.59 -5.25 -5.22
CA THR A 398 -31.90 -5.47 -6.63
C THR A 398 -31.34 -6.80 -7.11
N SER A 399 -32.02 -7.46 -8.05
CA SER A 399 -31.55 -8.73 -8.59
C SER A 399 -30.22 -8.56 -9.32
N MET A 400 -30.00 -7.42 -9.98
CA MET A 400 -28.73 -7.08 -10.60
C MET A 400 -27.57 -7.10 -9.60
N VAL A 401 -27.71 -6.42 -8.44
CA VAL A 401 -26.62 -6.37 -7.45
C VAL A 401 -26.45 -7.72 -6.73
N PHE A 402 -27.52 -8.52 -6.58
CA PHE A 402 -27.37 -9.87 -6.05
C PHE A 402 -26.53 -10.78 -6.95
N GLU A 403 -26.70 -10.70 -8.28
CA GLU A 403 -25.90 -11.48 -9.22
C GLU A 403 -24.50 -10.86 -9.44
N PHE A 404 -24.43 -9.54 -9.52
CA PHE A 404 -23.23 -8.77 -9.85
C PHE A 404 -22.90 -7.78 -8.72
N THR A 405 -22.38 -8.29 -7.61
CA THR A 405 -22.17 -7.52 -6.36
C THR A 405 -21.28 -6.29 -6.51
N ASP A 406 -20.38 -6.30 -7.48
CA ASP A 406 -19.44 -5.20 -7.73
C ASP A 406 -20.10 -4.03 -8.48
N THR A 407 -21.34 -4.20 -8.93
CA THR A 407 -22.13 -3.15 -9.59
C THR A 407 -22.94 -2.29 -8.61
N GLN A 408 -22.82 -2.55 -7.31
CA GLN A 408 -23.44 -1.73 -6.26
C GLN A 408 -23.00 -0.26 -6.37
N GLY A 409 -23.87 0.65 -5.96
CA GLY A 409 -23.76 2.10 -6.15
C GLY A 409 -24.04 2.52 -7.61
N VAL A 410 -23.30 1.97 -8.57
CA VAL A 410 -23.45 2.27 -10.00
C VAL A 410 -24.85 1.92 -10.49
N MET A 411 -25.35 0.73 -10.15
CA MET A 411 -26.71 0.34 -10.52
C MET A 411 -27.75 1.18 -9.79
N GLY A 412 -27.51 1.52 -8.51
CA GLY A 412 -28.33 2.50 -7.79
C GLY A 412 -28.48 3.82 -8.52
N MET A 413 -27.39 4.39 -9.05
CA MET A 413 -27.40 5.59 -9.87
C MET A 413 -28.27 5.42 -11.13
N HIS A 414 -28.10 4.32 -11.88
CA HIS A 414 -28.89 4.08 -13.10
C HIS A 414 -30.38 3.90 -12.81
N TYR A 415 -30.73 3.20 -11.73
CA TYR A 415 -32.12 3.06 -11.30
C TYR A 415 -32.72 4.39 -10.82
N ALA A 416 -31.99 5.18 -10.04
CA ALA A 416 -32.43 6.51 -9.62
C ALA A 416 -32.67 7.46 -10.81
N ARG A 417 -31.79 7.46 -11.81
CA ARG A 417 -32.01 8.21 -13.08
C ARG A 417 -33.25 7.73 -13.82
N HIS A 418 -33.43 6.41 -13.92
CA HIS A 418 -34.60 5.82 -14.56
C HIS A 418 -35.90 6.23 -13.85
N ASP A 419 -35.88 6.33 -12.52
CA ASP A 419 -37.04 6.69 -11.70
C ASP A 419 -37.28 8.21 -11.63
N GLY A 420 -36.43 9.01 -12.28
CA GLY A 420 -36.59 10.47 -12.38
C GLY A 420 -36.06 11.26 -11.18
N GLU A 421 -35.16 10.67 -10.38
CA GLU A 421 -34.44 11.41 -9.33
C GLU A 421 -33.55 12.51 -9.93
N ALA A 422 -33.24 13.53 -9.12
CA ALA A 422 -32.31 14.57 -9.53
C ALA A 422 -30.91 13.99 -9.83
N GLU A 423 -30.20 14.56 -10.80
CA GLU A 423 -28.91 14.03 -11.23
C GLU A 423 -27.88 13.98 -10.09
N GLU A 424 -27.82 15.01 -9.23
CA GLU A 424 -26.94 15.03 -8.05
C GLU A 424 -27.27 13.92 -7.05
N VAL A 425 -28.55 13.54 -6.94
CA VAL A 425 -29.00 12.42 -6.08
C VAL A 425 -28.53 11.11 -6.70
N ALA A 426 -28.78 10.90 -7.98
CA ALA A 426 -28.38 9.66 -8.66
C ALA A 426 -26.86 9.48 -8.64
N VAL A 427 -26.08 10.51 -8.94
CA VAL A 427 -24.62 10.46 -8.90
C VAL A 427 -24.11 10.12 -7.50
N ALA A 428 -24.72 10.68 -6.44
CA ALA A 428 -24.35 10.39 -5.06
C ALA A 428 -24.51 8.91 -4.69
N LEU A 429 -25.44 8.17 -5.30
CA LEU A 429 -25.60 6.74 -5.07
C LEU A 429 -24.39 5.94 -5.58
N ASN A 430 -23.75 6.37 -6.68
CA ASN A 430 -22.50 5.77 -7.12
C ASN A 430 -21.33 6.22 -6.23
N GLU A 431 -21.22 7.53 -6.02
CA GLU A 431 -20.06 8.15 -5.39
C GLU A 431 -20.00 8.01 -3.86
N GLN A 432 -21.05 7.51 -3.20
CA GLN A 432 -21.06 7.26 -1.75
C GLN A 432 -19.87 6.41 -1.25
N TYR A 433 -19.32 5.55 -2.12
CA TYR A 433 -18.19 4.69 -1.78
C TYR A 433 -16.84 5.40 -1.95
N MET A 434 -16.79 6.54 -2.65
CA MET A 434 -15.57 7.29 -2.93
C MET A 434 -15.05 8.08 -1.70
N PRO A 435 -13.73 8.29 -1.60
CA PRO A 435 -12.69 7.51 -2.27
C PRO A 435 -12.67 6.07 -1.72
N ARG A 436 -12.49 5.08 -2.60
CA ARG A 436 -12.51 3.63 -2.28
C ARG A 436 -11.14 3.12 -1.84
N PHE A 437 -10.07 3.71 -2.35
CA PHE A 437 -8.68 3.39 -2.03
C PHE A 437 -7.81 4.66 -2.04
N ALA A 438 -6.54 4.53 -1.62
CA ALA A 438 -5.61 5.65 -1.60
C ALA A 438 -5.33 6.14 -3.04
N GLY A 439 -5.51 7.43 -3.29
CA GLY A 439 -5.37 8.02 -4.64
C GLY A 439 -6.62 7.90 -5.53
N ASP A 440 -7.71 7.27 -5.07
CA ASP A 440 -8.99 7.29 -5.80
C ASP A 440 -9.56 8.72 -5.88
N GLU A 441 -10.43 8.94 -6.86
CA GLU A 441 -11.14 10.20 -7.07
C GLU A 441 -12.04 10.55 -5.87
N LEU A 442 -12.28 11.85 -5.68
CA LEU A 442 -13.21 12.36 -4.68
C LEU A 442 -14.61 12.55 -5.27
N PRO A 443 -15.68 12.50 -4.45
CA PRO A 443 -17.04 12.74 -4.92
C PRO A 443 -17.17 14.08 -5.66
N SER A 444 -17.76 14.07 -6.85
CA SER A 444 -17.74 15.17 -7.81
C SER A 444 -18.56 16.41 -7.40
N ASN A 445 -19.47 16.26 -6.43
CA ASN A 445 -20.37 17.33 -5.99
C ASN A 445 -20.66 17.27 -4.47
N GLY A 446 -21.25 18.35 -3.94
CA GLY A 446 -21.51 18.51 -2.50
C GLY A 446 -22.51 17.48 -1.93
N VAL A 447 -23.53 17.09 -2.69
CA VAL A 447 -24.50 16.06 -2.28
C VAL A 447 -23.79 14.71 -2.12
N SER A 448 -22.95 14.35 -3.09
CA SER A 448 -22.18 13.10 -3.09
C SER A 448 -21.13 13.08 -1.98
N THR A 449 -20.47 14.22 -1.77
CA THR A 449 -19.55 14.46 -0.65
C THR A 449 -20.22 14.22 0.71
N ALA A 450 -21.41 14.78 0.91
CA ALA A 450 -22.14 14.64 2.17
C ALA A 450 -22.51 13.17 2.46
N VAL A 451 -23.03 12.45 1.46
CA VAL A 451 -23.40 11.03 1.60
C VAL A 451 -22.18 10.14 1.81
N ALA A 452 -21.10 10.37 1.06
CA ALA A 452 -19.86 9.60 1.20
C ALA A 452 -19.22 9.76 2.59
N MET A 453 -19.17 10.99 3.12
CA MET A 453 -18.70 11.21 4.49
C MET A 453 -19.65 10.60 5.52
N ALA A 454 -20.97 10.71 5.33
CA ALA A 454 -21.95 10.14 6.25
C ALA A 454 -21.84 8.61 6.37
N ASP A 455 -21.73 7.87 5.26
CA ASP A 455 -21.58 6.41 5.27
C ASP A 455 -20.31 5.95 5.98
N LYS A 456 -19.19 6.66 5.73
CA LYS A 456 -17.89 6.38 6.37
C LYS A 456 -17.94 6.69 7.87
N LEU A 457 -18.43 7.86 8.27
CA LEU A 457 -18.54 8.28 9.67
C LEU A 457 -19.49 7.39 10.47
N ASP A 458 -20.64 7.00 9.91
CA ASP A 458 -21.56 6.05 10.53
C ASP A 458 -20.84 4.73 10.85
N THR A 459 -20.10 4.19 9.88
CA THR A 459 -19.36 2.93 10.06
C THR A 459 -18.26 3.08 11.10
N ILE A 460 -17.45 4.14 11.03
CA ILE A 460 -16.34 4.38 11.96
C ILE A 460 -16.87 4.49 13.39
N VAL A 461 -17.84 5.38 13.62
CA VAL A 461 -18.38 5.62 14.96
C VAL A 461 -19.13 4.40 15.49
N GLY A 462 -19.92 3.73 14.65
CA GLY A 462 -20.63 2.53 15.06
C GLY A 462 -19.69 1.40 15.50
N ILE A 463 -18.67 1.09 14.72
CA ILE A 463 -17.74 -0.02 15.01
C ILE A 463 -16.85 0.27 16.23
N PHE A 464 -16.39 1.51 16.39
CA PHE A 464 -15.70 1.93 17.63
C PHE A 464 -16.64 1.92 18.84
N GLY A 465 -17.89 2.33 18.66
CA GLY A 465 -18.90 2.41 19.70
C GLY A 465 -19.29 1.06 20.29
N ILE A 466 -19.07 -0.04 19.57
CA ILE A 466 -19.28 -1.42 20.06
C ILE A 466 -17.97 -2.14 20.44
N GLY A 467 -16.85 -1.41 20.52
CA GLY A 467 -15.56 -1.94 20.94
C GLY A 467 -14.87 -2.86 19.93
N GLN A 468 -15.21 -2.75 18.63
CA GLN A 468 -14.65 -3.57 17.55
C GLN A 468 -13.59 -2.81 16.71
N ALA A 469 -12.91 -1.85 17.30
CA ALA A 469 -11.81 -1.12 16.65
C ALA A 469 -10.69 -2.08 16.16
N PRO A 470 -10.07 -1.80 14.99
CA PRO A 470 -9.11 -2.72 14.37
C PRO A 470 -7.78 -2.76 15.14
N LYS A 471 -7.43 -3.94 15.68
CA LYS A 471 -6.14 -4.17 16.36
C LYS A 471 -5.03 -4.65 15.42
N GLY A 472 -5.39 -5.27 14.30
CA GLY A 472 -4.46 -5.81 13.29
C GLY A 472 -5.13 -5.79 11.93
N SER A 473 -5.85 -6.88 11.60
CA SER A 473 -6.79 -6.90 10.47
C SER A 473 -7.89 -5.85 10.65
N ASP A 474 -8.32 -5.25 9.55
CA ASP A 474 -9.34 -4.21 9.49
C ASP A 474 -10.51 -4.66 8.59
N PRO A 475 -11.40 -5.53 9.11
CA PRO A 475 -12.44 -6.16 8.31
C PRO A 475 -13.51 -5.18 7.82
N PHE A 476 -13.70 -4.05 8.52
CA PHE A 476 -14.64 -2.99 8.14
C PHE A 476 -13.97 -1.84 7.37
N ALA A 477 -12.69 -2.00 7.02
CA ALA A 477 -11.90 -1.00 6.29
C ALA A 477 -11.91 0.41 6.93
N LEU A 478 -11.93 0.50 8.27
CA LEU A 478 -12.03 1.76 9.00
C LEU A 478 -10.83 2.69 8.73
N ARG A 479 -9.64 2.13 8.50
CA ARG A 479 -8.45 2.93 8.14
C ARG A 479 -8.66 3.65 6.81
N ARG A 480 -9.19 2.94 5.80
CA ARG A 480 -9.51 3.51 4.49
C ARG A 480 -10.65 4.51 4.58
N ALA A 481 -11.71 4.18 5.33
CA ALA A 481 -12.84 5.08 5.54
C ALA A 481 -12.40 6.40 6.20
N SER A 482 -11.55 6.32 7.24
CA SER A 482 -11.02 7.49 7.94
C SER A 482 -10.19 8.37 7.01
N LEU A 483 -9.26 7.77 6.25
CA LEU A 483 -8.47 8.52 5.27
C LEU A 483 -9.37 9.17 4.21
N GLY A 484 -10.43 8.49 3.75
CA GLY A 484 -11.37 9.05 2.79
C GLY A 484 -12.09 10.30 3.31
N VAL A 485 -12.56 10.29 4.56
CA VAL A 485 -13.17 11.49 5.18
C VAL A 485 -12.15 12.62 5.28
N LEU A 486 -10.93 12.33 5.76
CA LEU A 486 -9.88 13.35 5.91
C LEU A 486 -9.50 13.98 4.56
N ARG A 487 -9.33 13.16 3.52
CA ARG A 487 -9.02 13.63 2.16
C ARG A 487 -10.11 14.54 1.63
N ILE A 488 -11.38 14.14 1.74
CA ILE A 488 -12.51 14.97 1.32
C ILE A 488 -12.47 16.34 1.99
N ILE A 489 -12.24 16.39 3.32
CA ILE A 489 -12.23 17.66 4.07
C ILE A 489 -11.04 18.53 3.67
N VAL A 490 -9.85 17.95 3.58
CA VAL A 490 -8.60 18.68 3.28
C VAL A 490 -8.56 19.17 1.83
N GLU A 491 -8.79 18.29 0.86
CA GLU A 491 -8.62 18.60 -0.56
C GLU A 491 -9.69 19.58 -1.07
N TYR A 492 -10.91 19.55 -0.53
CA TYR A 492 -11.92 20.58 -0.79
C TYR A 492 -11.85 21.78 0.15
N GLY A 493 -10.98 21.75 1.18
CA GLY A 493 -10.81 22.86 2.12
C GLY A 493 -12.04 23.15 2.99
N TYR A 494 -12.82 22.12 3.32
CA TYR A 494 -14.02 22.31 4.16
C TYR A 494 -13.63 22.63 5.61
N ASN A 495 -14.26 23.65 6.18
CA ASN A 495 -14.11 24.02 7.59
C ASN A 495 -14.99 23.13 8.49
N LEU A 496 -14.70 21.83 8.52
CA LEU A 496 -15.40 20.85 9.36
C LEU A 496 -14.53 20.43 10.55
N ASP A 497 -15.18 20.27 11.71
CA ASP A 497 -14.55 19.73 12.92
C ASP A 497 -14.91 18.25 13.09
N LEU A 498 -13.91 17.39 13.27
CA LEU A 498 -14.12 15.98 13.55
C LEU A 498 -14.89 15.77 14.86
N VAL A 499 -14.75 16.66 15.84
CA VAL A 499 -15.49 16.59 17.11
C VAL A 499 -16.99 16.66 16.85
N ASP A 500 -17.42 17.66 16.08
CA ASP A 500 -18.84 17.88 15.78
C ASP A 500 -19.42 16.77 14.91
N LEU A 501 -18.68 16.33 13.89
CA LEU A 501 -19.08 15.24 12.99
C LEU A 501 -19.24 13.92 13.75
N VAL A 502 -18.29 13.58 14.62
CA VAL A 502 -18.31 12.35 15.41
C VAL A 502 -19.40 12.41 16.48
N ALA A 503 -19.57 13.54 17.17
CA ALA A 503 -20.65 13.74 18.14
C ALA A 503 -22.03 13.61 17.47
N LYS A 504 -22.22 14.21 16.28
CA LYS A 504 -23.46 14.04 15.51
C LYS A 504 -23.69 12.58 15.13
N ALA A 505 -22.70 11.90 14.56
CA ALA A 505 -22.82 10.50 14.18
C ALA A 505 -23.16 9.61 15.38
N LYS A 506 -22.49 9.81 16.52
CA LYS A 506 -22.77 9.10 17.79
C LYS A 506 -24.21 9.29 18.25
N SER A 507 -24.73 10.52 18.21
CA SER A 507 -26.09 10.82 18.65
C SER A 507 -27.17 10.02 17.90
N LEU A 508 -26.91 9.68 16.63
CA LEU A 508 -27.83 8.93 15.78
C LEU A 508 -27.89 7.44 16.12
N PHE A 509 -26.95 6.91 16.91
CA PHE A 509 -26.99 5.52 17.38
C PHE A 509 -27.84 5.33 18.65
N GLY A 510 -28.20 6.42 19.35
CA GLY A 510 -28.88 6.34 20.65
C GLY A 510 -28.11 5.46 21.64
N ASP A 511 -28.82 4.55 22.32
CA ASP A 511 -28.25 3.69 23.37
C ASP A 511 -27.54 2.43 22.83
N ARG A 512 -27.32 2.32 21.51
CA ARG A 512 -26.72 1.11 20.90
C ARG A 512 -25.22 0.98 21.15
N LEU A 513 -24.54 2.09 21.48
CA LEU A 513 -23.09 2.11 21.67
C LEU A 513 -22.76 1.79 23.13
N THR A 514 -21.80 0.91 23.34
CA THR A 514 -21.36 0.44 24.67
C THR A 514 -20.03 1.05 25.11
N ASN A 515 -19.33 1.76 24.21
CA ASN A 515 -18.06 2.42 24.50
C ASN A 515 -18.30 3.88 24.86
N ASP A 516 -18.10 4.23 26.14
CA ASP A 516 -18.26 5.59 26.65
C ASP A 516 -17.26 6.59 26.04
N ASN A 517 -16.08 6.11 25.63
CA ASN A 517 -14.98 6.93 25.09
C ASN A 517 -14.99 6.99 23.54
N VAL A 518 -16.08 6.55 22.89
CA VAL A 518 -16.15 6.42 21.42
C VAL A 518 -15.70 7.67 20.67
N GLU A 519 -16.06 8.88 21.15
CA GLU A 519 -15.69 10.13 20.46
C GLU A 519 -14.18 10.33 20.44
N GLN A 520 -13.54 10.19 21.61
CA GLN A 520 -12.10 10.36 21.76
C GLN A 520 -11.34 9.29 20.96
N ASP A 521 -11.76 8.03 21.05
CA ASP A 521 -11.12 6.92 20.36
C ASP A 521 -11.18 7.09 18.82
N VAL A 522 -12.32 7.54 18.29
CA VAL A 522 -12.49 7.80 16.86
C VAL A 522 -11.63 8.98 16.41
N ILE A 523 -11.65 10.10 17.14
CA ILE A 523 -10.84 11.28 16.79
C ILE A 523 -9.35 10.91 16.80
N GLU A 524 -8.87 10.24 17.84
CA GLU A 524 -7.47 9.80 17.92
C GLU A 524 -7.11 8.85 16.77
N PHE A 525 -8.00 7.92 16.43
CA PHE A 525 -7.80 7.01 15.32
C PHE A 525 -7.72 7.73 13.97
N MET A 526 -8.58 8.72 13.73
CA MET A 526 -8.59 9.53 12.51
C MET A 526 -7.34 10.41 12.41
N LEU A 527 -7.00 11.15 13.47
CA LEU A 527 -5.77 11.97 13.50
C LEU A 527 -4.52 11.13 13.26
N GLY A 528 -4.49 9.90 13.77
CA GLY A 528 -3.43 8.92 13.51
C GLY A 528 -3.29 8.47 12.06
N ARG A 529 -4.15 8.91 11.13
CA ARG A 529 -4.01 8.65 9.67
C ARG A 529 -3.20 9.71 8.95
N PHE A 530 -3.14 10.94 9.48
CA PHE A 530 -2.32 11.99 8.88
C PHE A 530 -0.85 11.62 8.79
N ARG A 531 -0.33 10.88 9.78
CA ARG A 531 1.08 10.46 9.79
C ARG A 531 1.46 9.68 8.53
N ALA A 532 0.72 8.62 8.19
CA ALA A 532 1.05 7.81 7.03
C ALA A 532 0.85 8.59 5.73
N TRP A 533 -0.28 9.30 5.63
CA TRP A 533 -0.61 10.06 4.42
C TRP A 533 0.41 11.15 4.10
N TYR A 534 0.74 12.03 5.05
CA TYR A 534 1.71 13.12 4.79
C TYR A 534 3.14 12.60 4.64
N GLN A 535 3.48 11.46 5.25
CA GLN A 535 4.77 10.83 5.01
C GLN A 535 4.89 10.33 3.57
N ASP A 536 3.81 9.75 3.02
CA ASP A 536 3.75 9.33 1.61
C ASP A 536 3.81 10.53 0.64
N GLU A 537 3.33 11.71 1.06
CA GLU A 537 3.49 12.98 0.32
C GLU A 537 4.88 13.61 0.45
N GLY A 538 5.78 13.04 1.26
CA GLY A 538 7.17 13.47 1.40
C GLY A 538 7.45 14.41 2.56
N PHE A 539 6.48 14.70 3.43
CA PHE A 539 6.73 15.46 4.66
C PHE A 539 7.50 14.62 5.67
N SER A 540 8.44 15.26 6.37
CA SER A 540 9.24 14.60 7.39
C SER A 540 8.41 14.28 8.64
N VAL A 541 8.74 13.16 9.30
CA VAL A 541 7.96 12.63 10.43
C VAL A 541 7.88 13.62 11.60
N ASP A 542 8.95 14.36 11.86
CA ASP A 542 9.04 15.37 12.91
C ASP A 542 8.10 16.57 12.70
N ILE A 543 7.93 17.05 11.47
CA ILE A 543 6.93 18.10 11.11
C ILE A 543 5.53 17.60 11.46
N ILE A 544 5.21 16.37 11.03
CA ILE A 544 3.89 15.77 11.26
C ILE A 544 3.64 15.61 12.76
N GLN A 545 4.63 15.15 13.53
CA GLN A 545 4.53 15.02 14.98
C GLN A 545 4.38 16.38 15.69
N ALA A 546 5.10 17.42 15.24
CA ALA A 546 4.99 18.78 15.78
C ALA A 546 3.55 19.31 15.69
N VAL A 547 2.87 19.09 14.57
CA VAL A 547 1.46 19.49 14.39
C VAL A 547 0.51 18.56 15.17
N LEU A 548 0.70 17.24 15.09
CA LEU A 548 -0.15 16.27 15.80
C LEU A 548 -0.13 16.46 17.33
N ALA A 549 0.98 16.94 17.90
CA ALA A 549 1.07 17.27 19.32
C ALA A 549 0.06 18.33 19.76
N ARG A 550 -0.44 19.16 18.83
CA ARG A 550 -1.49 20.16 19.08
C ARG A 550 -2.91 19.61 18.90
N ARG A 551 -3.04 18.38 18.40
CA ARG A 551 -4.30 17.68 18.14
C ARG A 551 -5.36 18.53 17.42
N PRO A 552 -5.03 19.22 16.31
CA PRO A 552 -6.03 20.01 15.59
C PRO A 552 -7.11 19.07 15.04
N THR A 553 -8.36 19.28 15.47
CA THR A 553 -9.50 18.40 15.12
C THR A 553 -10.16 18.78 13.81
N LYS A 554 -9.76 19.91 13.21
CA LYS A 554 -10.18 20.35 11.89
C LYS A 554 -9.15 19.91 10.84
N PRO A 555 -9.48 18.99 9.93
CA PRO A 555 -8.51 18.46 8.97
C PRO A 555 -7.88 19.51 8.05
N ALA A 556 -8.66 20.47 7.55
CA ALA A 556 -8.14 21.55 6.70
C ALA A 556 -7.15 22.46 7.45
N ASP A 557 -7.36 22.68 8.76
CA ASP A 557 -6.43 23.42 9.64
C ASP A 557 -5.13 22.62 9.88
N PHE A 558 -5.23 21.29 10.04
CA PHE A 558 -4.05 20.43 10.12
C PHE A 558 -3.15 20.57 8.88
N ASP A 559 -3.73 20.56 7.68
CA ASP A 559 -3.01 20.75 6.41
C ASP A 559 -2.27 22.10 6.36
N GLN A 560 -2.97 23.19 6.71
CA GLN A 560 -2.38 24.53 6.76
C GLN A 560 -1.19 24.59 7.73
N ARG A 561 -1.30 23.97 8.90
CA ARG A 561 -0.21 23.90 9.90
C ARG A 561 0.98 23.09 9.39
N VAL A 562 0.75 21.93 8.76
CA VAL A 562 1.86 21.11 8.22
C VAL A 562 2.62 21.86 7.15
N LYS A 563 1.93 22.50 6.21
CA LYS A 563 2.55 23.34 5.16
C LYS A 563 3.32 24.51 5.76
N ALA A 564 2.75 25.20 6.75
CA ALA A 564 3.40 26.30 7.43
C ALA A 564 4.67 25.88 8.19
N VAL A 565 4.62 24.76 8.93
CA VAL A 565 5.78 24.23 9.66
C VAL A 565 6.86 23.72 8.70
N SER A 566 6.46 23.13 7.57
CA SER A 566 7.39 22.73 6.51
C SER A 566 8.13 23.93 5.93
N HIS A 567 7.43 25.03 5.62
CA HIS A 567 8.07 26.26 5.18
C HIS A 567 8.98 26.87 6.24
N PHE A 568 8.51 26.91 7.50
CA PHE A 568 9.32 27.41 8.61
C PHE A 568 10.65 26.66 8.73
N ARG A 569 10.66 25.34 8.53
CA ARG A 569 11.88 24.52 8.59
C ARG A 569 12.95 24.95 7.59
N GLU A 570 12.57 25.59 6.48
CA GLU A 570 13.50 26.09 5.46
C GLU A 570 14.19 27.40 5.87
N LEU A 571 13.68 28.09 6.90
CA LEU A 571 14.22 29.36 7.38
C LEU A 571 15.48 29.15 8.22
N GLU A 572 16.45 30.06 8.11
CA GLU A 572 17.72 29.99 8.86
C GLU A 572 17.51 30.01 10.38
N ALA A 573 16.46 30.69 10.84
CA ALA A 573 16.11 30.80 12.26
C ALA A 573 15.52 29.52 12.87
N ALA A 574 15.04 28.58 12.05
CA ALA A 574 14.23 27.46 12.49
C ALA A 574 14.96 26.55 13.47
N GLU A 575 16.23 26.24 13.19
CA GLU A 575 17.03 25.36 14.03
C GLU A 575 17.25 25.97 15.42
N SER A 576 17.62 27.26 15.48
CA SER A 576 17.85 27.94 16.76
C SER A 576 16.56 28.01 17.59
N LEU A 577 15.44 28.41 16.95
CA LEU A 577 14.15 28.56 17.63
C LEU A 577 13.56 27.23 18.09
N ALA A 578 13.72 26.15 17.32
CA ALA A 578 13.32 24.80 17.74
C ALA A 578 14.13 24.31 18.94
N ALA A 579 15.46 24.51 18.93
CA ALA A 579 16.34 24.16 20.04
C ALA A 579 16.02 24.99 21.30
N ALA A 580 15.78 26.30 21.13
CA ALA A 580 15.35 27.19 22.20
C ALA A 580 14.01 26.74 22.80
N ASN A 581 13.00 26.43 21.98
CA ASN A 581 11.70 25.94 22.46
C ASN A 581 11.81 24.59 23.19
N LYS A 582 12.69 23.70 22.72
CA LYS A 582 13.01 22.45 23.42
C LYS A 582 13.65 22.70 24.79
N ARG A 583 14.57 23.66 24.87
CA ARG A 583 15.18 24.09 26.14
C ARG A 583 14.11 24.66 27.08
N VAL A 584 13.23 25.54 26.58
CA VAL A 584 12.11 26.09 27.35
C VAL A 584 11.20 24.99 27.88
N GLY A 585 10.76 24.06 27.03
CA GLY A 585 9.90 22.94 27.43
C GLY A 585 10.54 22.08 28.53
N ASN A 586 11.84 21.79 28.43
CA ASN A 586 12.57 21.02 29.43
C ASN A 586 12.75 21.77 30.77
N ILE A 587 12.90 23.10 30.74
CA ILE A 587 12.99 23.92 31.94
C ILE A 587 11.62 23.95 32.64
N LEU A 588 10.55 24.23 31.89
CA LEU A 588 9.19 24.30 32.41
C LEU A 588 8.73 22.94 33.00
N ALA A 589 9.08 21.83 32.36
CA ALA A 589 8.75 20.49 32.86
C ALA A 589 9.42 20.10 34.19
N LYS A 590 10.49 20.81 34.59
CA LYS A 590 11.21 20.60 35.86
C LYS A 590 10.78 21.57 36.96
N PHE A 591 9.83 22.46 36.66
CA PHE A 591 9.34 23.44 37.62
C PHE A 591 8.07 22.92 38.29
N ASP A 592 8.14 22.64 39.59
CA ASP A 592 7.04 22.08 40.39
C ASP A 592 6.08 23.17 40.94
N GLY A 593 6.22 24.43 40.51
CA GLY A 593 5.41 25.56 40.98
C GLY A 593 4.37 26.04 39.96
N GLU A 594 3.43 26.87 40.40
CA GLU A 594 2.50 27.56 39.50
C GLU A 594 3.15 28.81 38.88
N LEU A 595 3.01 28.98 37.57
CA LEU A 595 3.44 30.18 36.85
C LEU A 595 2.53 31.38 37.19
N ALA A 596 3.04 32.59 37.01
CA ALA A 596 2.20 33.79 37.09
C ALA A 596 1.32 33.90 35.83
N ALA A 597 0.16 34.53 35.96
CA ALA A 597 -0.72 34.80 34.81
C ALA A 597 -0.04 35.74 33.81
N ASP A 598 0.59 36.79 34.32
CA ASP A 598 1.27 37.83 33.53
C ASP A 598 2.70 38.05 34.03
N ILE A 599 3.52 38.63 33.16
CA ILE A 599 4.89 39.05 33.47
C ILE A 599 4.82 40.36 34.26
N ASP A 600 5.57 40.45 35.35
CA ASP A 600 5.79 41.71 36.05
C ASP A 600 7.02 42.43 35.47
N LEU A 601 6.78 43.52 34.73
CA LEU A 601 7.84 44.33 34.11
C LEU A 601 8.79 44.94 35.15
N ALA A 602 8.35 45.15 36.40
CA ALA A 602 9.19 45.71 37.46
C ALA A 602 10.24 44.71 37.97
N LEU A 603 10.02 43.41 37.74
CA LEU A 603 10.95 42.33 38.10
C LEU A 603 11.95 42.01 36.98
N LEU A 604 11.91 42.68 35.83
CA LEU A 604 12.89 42.47 34.76
C LEU A 604 14.15 43.31 35.02
N HIS A 605 15.28 42.65 35.20
CA HIS A 605 16.56 43.28 35.56
C HIS A 605 17.45 43.48 34.34
N GLU A 606 17.77 42.41 33.61
CA GLU A 606 18.70 42.40 32.49
C GLU A 606 18.07 43.06 31.25
N ASP A 607 18.90 43.68 30.39
CA ASP A 607 18.40 44.32 29.18
C ASP A 607 17.85 43.28 28.17
N ALA A 608 18.45 42.09 28.14
CA ALA A 608 18.02 41.00 27.27
C ALA A 608 16.62 40.43 27.62
N GLU A 609 16.24 40.38 28.90
CA GLU A 609 14.89 39.93 29.29
C GLU A 609 13.82 41.00 29.06
N LYS A 610 14.16 42.28 29.17
CA LYS A 610 13.28 43.38 28.79
C LYS A 610 13.02 43.39 27.28
N ALA A 611 14.08 43.25 26.47
CA ALA A 611 13.96 43.20 25.02
C ALA A 611 13.14 41.99 24.54
N LEU A 612 13.32 40.82 25.16
CA LEU A 612 12.50 39.64 24.85
C LEU A 612 11.04 39.85 25.26
N ALA A 613 10.77 40.43 26.44
CA ALA A 613 9.41 40.70 26.88
C ALA A 613 8.66 41.65 25.92
N GLU A 614 9.30 42.75 25.52
CA GLU A 614 8.75 43.69 24.53
C GLU A 614 8.51 42.99 23.18
N SER A 615 9.47 42.21 22.70
CA SER A 615 9.33 41.48 21.42
C SER A 615 8.19 40.47 21.45
N VAL A 616 8.01 39.74 22.56
CA VAL A 616 6.93 38.77 22.73
C VAL A 616 5.57 39.47 22.80
N GLU A 617 5.45 40.60 23.48
CA GLU A 617 4.22 41.41 23.55
C GLU A 617 3.84 41.92 22.16
N VAL A 618 4.78 42.56 21.44
CA VAL A 618 4.56 43.05 20.06
C VAL A 618 4.16 41.92 19.11
N MET A 619 4.83 40.76 19.19
CA MET A 619 4.47 39.60 18.36
C MET A 619 3.11 39.03 18.71
N THR A 620 2.71 39.04 19.98
CA THR A 620 1.39 38.57 20.40
C THR A 620 0.29 39.37 19.71
N GLU A 621 0.40 40.71 19.70
CA GLU A 621 -0.55 41.58 19.02
C GLU A 621 -0.48 41.45 17.48
N ALA A 622 0.73 41.39 16.92
CA ALA A 622 0.92 41.34 15.46
C ALA A 622 0.46 40.05 14.80
N LEU A 623 0.37 38.95 15.57
CA LEU A 623 0.01 37.61 15.09
C LEU A 623 -1.47 37.28 15.25
N GLU A 624 -2.21 38.03 16.07
CA GLU A 624 -3.65 37.81 16.29
C GLU A 624 -4.45 37.70 14.96
N PRO A 625 -4.24 38.58 13.96
CA PRO A 625 -4.96 38.48 12.68
C PRO A 625 -4.57 37.23 11.87
N ALA A 626 -3.31 36.81 11.93
CA ALA A 626 -2.81 35.64 11.22
C ALA A 626 -3.39 34.35 11.82
N PHE A 627 -3.46 34.26 13.16
CA PHE A 627 -4.10 33.13 13.84
C PHE A 627 -5.61 33.06 13.58
N ALA A 628 -6.30 34.19 13.57
CA ALA A 628 -7.74 34.25 13.29
C ALA A 628 -8.10 33.81 11.86
N THR A 629 -7.19 33.98 10.90
CA THR A 629 -7.39 33.63 9.49
C THR A 629 -6.75 32.30 9.08
N GLY A 630 -6.06 31.61 10.01
CA GLY A 630 -5.32 30.37 9.70
C GLY A 630 -4.07 30.59 8.84
N ASN A 631 -3.57 31.83 8.73
CA ASN A 631 -2.34 32.13 7.98
C ASN A 631 -1.09 31.80 8.80
N TYR A 632 -0.92 30.50 9.09
CA TYR A 632 0.16 30.01 9.94
C TYR A 632 1.55 30.21 9.35
N GLN A 633 1.66 30.26 8.01
CA GLN A 633 2.93 30.49 7.34
C GLN A 633 3.45 31.91 7.61
N GLU A 634 2.58 32.92 7.48
CA GLU A 634 2.94 34.30 7.84
C GLU A 634 3.29 34.39 9.32
N ALA A 635 2.52 33.72 10.19
CA ALA A 635 2.76 33.72 11.62
C ALA A 635 4.13 33.13 11.98
N LEU A 636 4.48 31.95 11.46
CA LEU A 636 5.80 31.34 11.69
C LEU A 636 6.94 32.15 11.08
N SER A 637 6.71 32.80 9.94
CA SER A 637 7.73 33.66 9.31
C SER A 637 8.03 34.88 10.18
N LYS A 638 7.01 35.52 10.77
CA LYS A 638 7.20 36.62 11.73
C LYS A 638 7.84 36.16 13.03
N LEU A 639 7.45 34.98 13.53
CA LEU A 639 8.08 34.39 14.72
C LEU A 639 9.55 34.04 14.50
N ALA A 640 10.01 33.91 13.26
CA ALA A 640 11.43 33.73 12.94
C ALA A 640 12.29 34.94 13.38
N ASP A 641 11.71 36.14 13.41
CA ASP A 641 12.38 37.37 13.84
C ASP A 641 12.72 37.35 15.34
N LEU A 642 12.10 36.46 16.12
CA LEU A 642 12.43 36.26 17.53
C LEU A 642 13.76 35.53 17.76
N ARG A 643 14.47 35.09 16.71
CA ARG A 643 15.76 34.41 16.85
C ARG A 643 16.75 35.21 17.70
N GLU A 644 17.04 36.45 17.30
CA GLU A 644 18.03 37.28 17.98
C GLU A 644 17.68 37.57 19.45
N PRO A 645 16.46 38.04 19.81
CA PRO A 645 16.12 38.29 21.22
C PRO A 645 16.08 37.01 22.06
N VAL A 646 15.73 35.86 21.48
CA VAL A 646 15.76 34.57 22.20
C VAL A 646 17.18 34.10 22.47
N ASP A 647 18.07 34.18 21.46
CA ASP A 647 19.48 33.83 21.63
C ASP A 647 20.14 34.75 22.67
N ALA A 648 19.93 36.07 22.57
CA ALA A 648 20.45 37.04 23.53
C ALA A 648 19.94 36.83 24.96
N PHE A 649 18.68 36.44 25.13
CA PHE A 649 18.13 36.07 26.44
C PHE A 649 18.88 34.87 27.02
N PHE A 650 19.06 33.80 26.24
CA PHE A 650 19.70 32.60 26.75
C PHE A 650 21.21 32.72 27.00
N ASP A 651 21.88 33.66 26.33
CA ASP A 651 23.29 33.97 26.52
C ASP A 651 23.53 34.85 27.75
N ASN A 652 22.61 35.78 28.05
CA ASN A 652 22.82 36.81 29.07
C ASN A 652 21.96 36.64 30.35
N VAL A 653 20.92 35.79 30.31
CA VAL A 653 19.95 35.67 31.41
C VAL A 653 19.98 34.28 32.04
N MET A 654 20.29 34.23 33.33
CA MET A 654 20.19 32.99 34.11
C MET A 654 18.73 32.74 34.54
N VAL A 655 18.05 31.82 33.86
CA VAL A 655 16.62 31.52 34.10
C VAL A 655 16.36 31.01 35.52
N MET A 656 17.22 30.14 36.04
CA MET A 656 17.11 29.59 37.40
C MET A 656 17.77 30.54 38.41
N ALA A 657 17.18 31.72 38.60
CA ALA A 657 17.66 32.71 39.57
C ALA A 657 17.42 32.25 41.01
N ASP A 658 18.26 32.71 41.94
CA ASP A 658 18.12 32.43 43.38
C ASP A 658 16.87 33.12 43.98
N ASP A 659 16.47 34.27 43.40
CA ASP A 659 15.24 34.96 43.76
C ASP A 659 14.04 34.24 43.12
N GLU A 660 13.15 33.69 43.96
CA GLU A 660 11.98 32.94 43.52
C GLU A 660 10.98 33.77 42.70
N ALA A 661 10.83 35.06 43.00
CA ALA A 661 9.92 35.93 42.27
C ALA A 661 10.45 36.22 40.86
N LEU A 662 11.76 36.50 40.76
CA LEU A 662 12.45 36.69 39.48
C LEU A 662 12.46 35.41 38.63
N LYS A 663 12.76 34.26 39.25
CA LYS A 663 12.73 32.95 38.59
C LYS A 663 11.35 32.67 38.00
N LYS A 664 10.29 32.86 38.80
CA LYS A 664 8.90 32.67 38.35
C LYS A 664 8.55 33.62 37.20
N ASN A 665 8.97 34.88 37.25
CA ASN A 665 8.73 35.86 36.20
C ASN A 665 9.40 35.47 34.86
N ARG A 666 10.67 35.05 34.90
CA ARG A 666 11.43 34.56 33.73
C ARG A 666 10.79 33.31 33.13
N LEU A 667 10.31 32.38 33.96
CA LEU A 667 9.58 31.19 33.50
C LEU A 667 8.25 31.55 32.84
N THR A 668 7.50 32.53 33.37
CA THR A 668 6.29 33.04 32.72
C THR A 668 6.60 33.65 31.35
N LEU A 669 7.67 34.45 31.21
CA LEU A 669 8.10 34.99 29.91
C LEU A 669 8.40 33.88 28.89
N LEU A 670 9.17 32.86 29.29
CA LEU A 670 9.48 31.72 28.43
C LEU A 670 8.24 30.91 28.06
N ASN A 671 7.28 30.77 28.97
CA ASN A 671 6.00 30.12 28.70
C ASN A 671 5.18 30.91 27.68
N ASN A 672 5.14 32.24 27.79
CA ASN A 672 4.45 33.11 26.82
C ASN A 672 5.06 32.98 25.42
N LEU A 673 6.38 33.02 25.32
CA LEU A 673 7.11 32.77 24.08
C LEU A 673 6.74 31.40 23.48
N ARG A 674 6.82 30.32 24.28
CA ARG A 674 6.50 28.96 23.83
C ARG A 674 5.05 28.85 23.36
N ASN A 675 4.12 29.53 24.03
CA ASN A 675 2.70 29.48 23.68
C ASN A 675 2.42 30.08 22.30
N LEU A 676 3.18 31.08 21.84
CA LEU A 676 3.06 31.62 20.47
C LEU A 676 3.27 30.53 19.41
N PHE A 677 4.31 29.70 19.58
CA PHE A 677 4.56 28.57 18.67
C PHE A 677 3.51 27.46 18.83
N LEU A 678 3.12 27.14 20.07
CA LEU A 678 2.11 26.12 20.36
C LEU A 678 0.72 26.46 19.82
N GLN A 679 0.44 27.71 19.45
CA GLN A 679 -0.78 28.03 18.69
C GLN A 679 -0.79 27.40 17.30
N ILE A 680 0.37 26.98 16.77
CA ILE A 680 0.58 26.38 15.45
C ILE A 680 1.01 24.91 15.58
N ALA A 681 2.16 24.68 16.22
CA ALA A 681 2.80 23.37 16.33
C ALA A 681 3.78 23.33 17.52
N ASP A 682 4.07 22.14 18.04
CA ASP A 682 5.19 21.95 18.96
C ASP A 682 6.52 21.85 18.20
N ILE A 683 7.09 23.00 17.85
CA ILE A 683 8.34 23.07 17.07
C ILE A 683 9.55 22.48 17.80
N SER A 684 9.45 22.17 19.09
CA SER A 684 10.52 21.48 19.83
C SER A 684 10.75 20.03 19.36
N LEU A 685 9.78 19.48 18.60
CA LEU A 685 9.84 18.15 18.02
C LEU A 685 10.58 18.10 16.69
N LEU A 686 10.88 19.25 16.07
CA LEU A 686 11.67 19.31 14.84
C LEU A 686 13.09 18.80 15.10
N GLN A 687 13.53 17.83 14.28
CA GLN A 687 14.86 17.23 14.36
C GLN A 687 15.65 17.57 13.11
N LYS A 688 16.99 17.56 13.23
CA LYS A 688 17.88 17.75 12.09
C LYS A 688 17.80 16.56 11.14
#